data_AF-A0A973JWW9-F1
#
_entry.id   AF-A0A973JWW9-F1
#
_cell.length_a   1.000
_cell.length_b   1.000
_cell.length_c   1.000
_cell.angle_alpha   90.00
_cell.angle_beta   90.00
_cell.angle_gamma   90.00
#
_symmetry.space_group_name_H-M   'P 1'
#
loop_
_entity.id
_entity.type
_entity.pdbx_description
1 polymer ?
#
loop_
_entity_poly.entity_id
_entity_poly.type
_entity_poly.pdbx_seq_one_letter_code
_entity_poly.pdbx_strand_id
1 'polypeptide(L)'
;MAPPLSRRHLFQAAAFAAVAPAISYAASGRAVAAASAAPAAWSVQPFSLDEVALKAGVFADKRQLMLDHARGYDVNRLVQVFRANAGLSTGGAVAPGGWEGLDGEANGNLRGHYTGHFLTMLSQAYASTGEQVFADKIATVVGALTDARAALRTDPKMLSVTGKWGSALENVRGSYQYVDLPAAVLGGASAITLSVWVKPTHDANWQRIFDFGNNTTRYMYLAGRNASGVPRFAITTSGAGGEQGLNGTAALPLNQWSHLAVTISGSTGTLYVNGTAVATNTAMTLNPATLGTLTNNWLGRSNYSGDPVYAGGFDEFNIWSRALTQAEITSLQTNEAKLSTAGLGNLASYWFQTTSGGTFSDASGRGLTATLRRTWGGPSHPGFLAAYPETQFITLESMTASDYTKVWAPYYTAHKILRGLLDAYTATGDARALDLASGMGDWMHSRLSVLPEATLQRMWGLFSSGEFGGIVEAIVDLYAVTGKAEHLALAKLFDLDSLIDACAANTDTLNGLHANQHIPIFTGLLRLYDATGETRYLTAAKNFWGMVVPNRMYGIGGTSTGEFWKASGLIAGTISDTDAETCCAYNLLKLSRTLFFHEQTPKYMDYYERALYNQVLGSKQDKADAEKPLVTYFIGLTPGHVRDYTPKQGTTCCEGTGMESATKYQDSVYFKAADGSALYVNLYSPSQLTWAEKGVTITQATTYPREQGTTLTFGGSSAAFALKLRVPSWATAGFQVTVNGAAVSG
;
A
#
# COMPACT_ATOMS: atom_id res chain seq x y z
N MET A 1 37.47 -53.43 -48.44
CA MET A 1 38.82 -52.86 -48.59
C MET A 1 38.86 -51.57 -47.77
N ALA A 2 39.89 -51.45 -46.94
CA ALA A 2 40.02 -50.68 -45.68
C ALA A 2 40.08 -49.13 -45.80
N PRO A 3 40.18 -48.34 -44.70
CA PRO A 3 39.96 -48.58 -43.24
C PRO A 3 39.07 -47.49 -42.55
N PRO A 4 38.76 -47.61 -41.24
CA PRO A 4 38.21 -46.51 -40.44
C PRO A 4 39.32 -45.74 -39.71
N LEU A 5 39.31 -44.40 -39.76
CA LEU A 5 40.16 -43.53 -38.94
C LEU A 5 39.30 -42.33 -38.50
N SER A 6 38.90 -42.17 -37.23
CA SER A 6 39.56 -42.05 -35.92
C SER A 6 39.57 -40.59 -35.44
N ARG A 7 39.19 -40.42 -34.17
CA ARG A 7 39.08 -39.17 -33.42
C ARG A 7 40.44 -38.47 -33.32
N ARG A 8 40.79 -37.65 -34.30
CA ARG A 8 41.82 -36.59 -34.17
C ARG A 8 41.68 -35.60 -35.33
N HIS A 9 41.50 -34.33 -34.97
CA HIS A 9 41.54 -33.13 -35.83
C HIS A 9 40.22 -32.69 -36.47
N LEU A 10 39.33 -32.15 -35.64
CA LEU A 10 38.51 -31.00 -36.00
C LEU A 10 38.46 -30.10 -34.77
N PHE A 11 39.33 -29.09 -34.76
CA PHE A 11 39.24 -27.78 -34.09
C PHE A 11 40.65 -27.19 -33.98
N GLN A 12 41.01 -26.36 -34.97
CA GLN A 12 42.05 -25.35 -34.84
C GLN A 12 41.39 -23.99 -34.96
N ALA A 13 41.10 -23.37 -33.82
CA ALA A 13 41.03 -21.92 -33.66
C ALA A 13 41.57 -21.62 -32.25
N ALA A 14 42.67 -20.88 -32.21
CA ALA A 14 43.50 -20.67 -31.03
C ALA A 14 42.78 -19.82 -29.98
N ALA A 15 42.82 -20.31 -28.75
CA ALA A 15 42.44 -19.61 -27.54
C ALA A 15 43.51 -18.57 -27.18
N PHE A 16 43.11 -17.31 -27.04
CA PHE A 16 43.78 -16.37 -26.16
C PHE A 16 43.18 -16.54 -24.76
N ALA A 17 44.00 -16.99 -23.83
CA ALA A 17 43.67 -17.12 -22.42
C ALA A 17 43.47 -15.73 -21.79
N ALA A 18 42.25 -15.43 -21.36
CA ALA A 18 42.01 -14.46 -20.30
C ALA A 18 41.90 -15.24 -18.99
N VAL A 19 42.87 -15.03 -18.10
CA VAL A 19 42.85 -15.50 -16.72
C VAL A 19 41.72 -14.77 -16.00
N ALA A 20 40.54 -15.41 -15.92
CA ALA A 20 39.51 -15.00 -14.98
C ALA A 20 39.89 -15.58 -13.61
N PRO A 21 40.02 -14.77 -12.55
CA PRO A 21 40.24 -15.32 -11.22
C PRO A 21 39.01 -16.15 -10.86
N ALA A 22 39.22 -17.44 -10.58
CA ALA A 22 38.22 -18.27 -9.92
C ALA A 22 38.01 -17.67 -8.52
N ILE A 23 36.98 -16.83 -8.40
CA ILE A 23 36.48 -16.42 -7.09
C ILE A 23 35.82 -17.66 -6.50
N SER A 24 36.56 -18.36 -5.65
CA SER A 24 35.99 -19.31 -4.72
C SER A 24 34.96 -18.53 -3.90
N TYR A 25 33.66 -18.74 -4.19
CA TYR A 25 32.60 -18.35 -3.28
C TYR A 25 32.76 -19.20 -2.02
N ALA A 26 33.58 -18.73 -1.09
CA ALA A 26 33.38 -19.06 0.31
C ALA A 26 31.94 -18.64 0.64
N ALA A 27 31.17 -19.55 1.24
CA ALA A 27 29.87 -19.23 1.79
C ALA A 27 30.05 -18.09 2.80
N SER A 28 29.82 -16.85 2.35
CA SER A 28 29.80 -15.69 3.22
C SER A 28 28.67 -15.91 4.21
N GLY A 29 29.00 -16.03 5.50
CA GLY A 29 28.02 -16.13 6.56
C GLY A 29 26.99 -15.01 6.44
N ARG A 30 25.73 -15.34 6.78
CA ARG A 30 24.59 -14.43 6.79
C ARG A 30 24.96 -13.14 7.52
N ALA A 31 25.14 -12.04 6.80
CA ALA A 31 25.16 -10.71 7.40
C ALA A 31 23.70 -10.31 7.64
N VAL A 32 23.12 -10.80 8.73
CA VAL A 32 21.87 -10.24 9.26
C VAL A 32 22.23 -8.84 9.77
N ALA A 33 21.46 -7.80 9.40
CA ALA A 33 21.62 -6.51 10.05
C ALA A 33 21.56 -6.72 11.56
N ALA A 34 22.43 -6.06 12.33
CA ALA A 34 22.39 -6.17 13.78
C ALA A 34 20.98 -5.82 14.25
N ALA A 35 20.24 -6.81 14.76
CA ALA A 35 18.94 -6.59 15.34
C ALA A 35 19.10 -5.53 16.43
N SER A 36 18.20 -4.55 16.49
CA SER A 36 18.22 -3.58 17.58
C SER A 36 18.13 -4.34 18.90
N ALA A 37 18.94 -3.93 19.88
CA ALA A 37 18.90 -4.54 21.19
C ALA A 37 17.47 -4.41 21.76
N ALA A 38 16.97 -5.49 22.37
CA ALA A 38 15.68 -5.43 23.03
C ALA A 38 15.68 -4.31 24.09
N PRO A 39 14.55 -3.60 24.29
CA PRO A 39 14.49 -2.54 25.28
C PRO A 39 14.86 -3.02 26.68
N ALA A 40 15.57 -2.17 27.42
CA ALA A 40 15.95 -2.46 28.81
C ALA A 40 14.74 -2.64 29.74
N ALA A 41 13.58 -2.09 29.38
CA ALA A 41 12.34 -2.22 30.13
C ALA A 41 11.66 -3.61 30.01
N TRP A 42 12.16 -4.48 29.13
CA TRP A 42 11.64 -5.84 28.95
C TRP A 42 12.36 -6.80 29.88
N SER A 43 11.62 -7.50 30.75
CA SER A 43 12.17 -8.56 31.60
C SER A 43 12.23 -9.92 30.89
N VAL A 44 11.44 -10.11 29.83
CA VAL A 44 11.54 -11.26 28.92
C VAL A 44 11.56 -10.82 27.47
N GLN A 45 12.20 -11.62 26.62
CA GLN A 45 12.43 -11.35 25.21
C GLN A 45 11.97 -12.53 24.34
N PRO A 46 11.48 -12.28 23.12
CA PRO A 46 11.19 -13.34 22.18
C PRO A 46 12.45 -13.94 21.58
N PHE A 47 12.34 -15.20 21.16
CA PHE A 47 13.29 -15.81 20.23
C PHE A 47 12.99 -15.36 18.80
N SER A 48 14.00 -15.30 17.95
CA SER A 48 13.80 -15.01 16.53
C SER A 48 13.10 -16.16 15.81
N LEU A 49 12.53 -15.88 14.63
CA LEU A 49 11.72 -16.87 13.93
C LEU A 49 12.52 -18.07 13.40
N ASP A 50 13.83 -17.94 13.20
CA ASP A 50 14.75 -19.02 12.84
C ASP A 50 15.21 -19.86 14.05
N GLU A 51 15.07 -19.33 15.27
CA GLU A 51 15.35 -20.09 16.49
C GLU A 51 14.21 -21.04 16.85
N VAL A 52 12.99 -20.82 16.36
CA VAL A 52 11.81 -21.65 16.67
C VAL A 52 11.21 -22.26 15.40
N ALA A 53 11.46 -23.56 15.18
CA ALA A 53 10.86 -24.31 14.10
C ALA A 53 9.55 -24.97 14.52
N LEU A 54 8.45 -24.71 13.81
CA LEU A 54 7.22 -25.50 13.96
C LEU A 54 7.46 -26.94 13.49
N LYS A 55 6.91 -27.91 14.23
CA LYS A 55 6.83 -29.32 13.83
C LYS A 55 5.43 -29.64 13.30
N ALA A 56 5.25 -30.85 12.78
CA ALA A 56 3.99 -31.27 12.17
C ALA A 56 2.78 -31.01 13.09
N GLY A 57 1.78 -30.31 12.57
CA GLY A 57 0.62 -29.85 13.33
C GLY A 57 -0.10 -28.69 12.64
N VAL A 58 -1.24 -28.30 13.19
CA VAL A 58 -2.17 -27.35 12.55
C VAL A 58 -1.54 -25.99 12.20
N PHE A 59 -0.62 -25.50 13.03
CA PHE A 59 0.10 -24.25 12.74
C PHE A 59 1.09 -24.40 11.58
N ALA A 60 1.82 -25.53 11.51
CA ALA A 60 2.75 -25.79 10.43
C ALA A 60 2.00 -25.92 9.09
N ASP A 61 0.85 -26.62 9.09
CA ASP A 61 0.03 -26.82 7.90
C ASP A 61 -0.51 -25.48 7.35
N LYS A 62 -1.10 -24.64 8.22
CA LYS A 62 -1.59 -23.31 7.85
C LYS A 62 -0.47 -22.38 7.40
N ARG A 63 0.68 -22.44 8.08
CA ARG A 63 1.86 -21.64 7.70
C ARG A 63 2.39 -22.04 6.34
N GLN A 64 2.42 -23.33 6.01
CA GLN A 64 2.86 -23.78 4.70
C GLN A 64 2.00 -23.20 3.57
N LEU A 65 0.67 -23.16 3.74
CA LEU A 65 -0.23 -22.53 2.77
C LEU A 65 0.12 -21.05 2.53
N MET A 66 0.51 -20.32 3.57
CA MET A 66 0.90 -18.91 3.44
C MET A 66 2.28 -18.75 2.82
N LEU A 67 3.23 -19.63 3.12
CA LEU A 67 4.53 -19.64 2.44
C LEU A 67 4.39 -19.93 0.94
N ASP A 68 3.51 -20.87 0.57
CA ASP A 68 3.23 -21.18 -0.84
C ASP A 68 2.59 -19.98 -1.56
N HIS A 69 1.66 -19.28 -0.91
CA HIS A 69 1.13 -18.00 -1.39
C HIS A 69 2.25 -16.97 -1.61
N ALA A 70 3.13 -16.76 -0.61
CA ALA A 70 4.24 -15.83 -0.70
C ALA A 70 5.23 -16.16 -1.83
N ARG A 71 5.48 -17.45 -2.11
CA ARG A 71 6.30 -17.91 -3.24
C ARG A 71 5.61 -17.61 -4.58
N GLY A 72 4.32 -17.94 -4.69
CA GLY A 72 3.55 -17.87 -5.93
C GLY A 72 3.17 -16.46 -6.38
N TYR A 73 3.00 -15.51 -5.45
CA TYR A 73 2.48 -14.18 -5.78
C TYR A 73 3.47 -13.33 -6.59
N ASP A 74 2.98 -12.69 -7.66
CA ASP A 74 3.78 -11.74 -8.46
C ASP A 74 3.87 -10.36 -7.77
N VAL A 75 5.05 -10.07 -7.20
CA VAL A 75 5.30 -8.81 -6.49
C VAL A 75 5.30 -7.57 -7.39
N ASN A 76 5.35 -7.73 -8.72
CA ASN A 76 5.19 -6.58 -9.63
C ASN A 76 3.80 -5.96 -9.53
N ARG A 77 2.78 -6.76 -9.15
CA ARG A 77 1.43 -6.27 -8.88
C ARG A 77 1.41 -5.27 -7.73
N LEU A 78 2.17 -5.53 -6.66
CA LEU A 78 2.26 -4.66 -5.48
C LEU A 78 2.85 -3.29 -5.83
N VAL A 79 3.94 -3.27 -6.61
CA VAL A 79 4.65 -2.03 -6.94
C VAL A 79 4.02 -1.26 -8.10
N GLN A 80 3.04 -1.85 -8.78
CA GLN A 80 2.30 -1.20 -9.87
C GLN A 80 1.71 0.13 -9.43
N VAL A 81 1.07 0.20 -8.25
CA VAL A 81 0.39 1.40 -7.76
C VAL A 81 1.37 2.52 -7.37
N PHE A 82 2.56 2.17 -6.90
CA PHE A 82 3.63 3.13 -6.60
C PHE A 82 4.27 3.67 -7.87
N ARG A 83 4.55 2.79 -8.84
CA ARG A 83 5.07 3.19 -10.17
C ARG A 83 4.09 4.11 -10.87
N ALA A 84 2.79 3.76 -10.86
CA ALA A 84 1.73 4.60 -11.41
C ALA A 84 1.75 6.00 -10.79
N ASN A 85 1.68 6.13 -9.45
CA ASN A 85 1.73 7.42 -8.75
C ASN A 85 3.00 8.23 -9.06
N ALA A 86 4.14 7.56 -9.20
CA ALA A 86 5.41 8.19 -9.54
C ALA A 86 5.51 8.62 -11.02
N GLY A 87 4.59 8.19 -11.88
CA GLY A 87 4.63 8.40 -13.34
C GLY A 87 5.65 7.51 -14.05
N LEU A 88 5.96 6.35 -13.48
CA LEU A 88 6.88 5.35 -14.03
C LEU A 88 6.14 4.26 -14.81
N SER A 89 6.85 3.58 -15.71
CA SER A 89 6.32 2.38 -16.37
C SER A 89 5.97 1.31 -15.36
N THR A 90 4.77 0.75 -15.50
CA THR A 90 4.30 -0.38 -14.69
C THR A 90 4.78 -1.72 -15.24
N GLY A 91 5.45 -1.74 -16.40
CA GLY A 91 5.87 -2.97 -17.07
C GLY A 91 4.69 -3.85 -17.51
N GLY A 92 3.49 -3.29 -17.65
CA GLY A 92 2.26 -4.05 -17.93
C GLY A 92 1.67 -4.80 -16.72
N ALA A 93 2.23 -4.60 -15.52
CA ALA A 93 1.69 -5.20 -14.31
C ALA A 93 0.27 -4.68 -14.01
N VAL A 94 -0.57 -5.55 -13.45
CA VAL A 94 -1.93 -5.23 -13.01
C VAL A 94 -1.93 -5.11 -11.49
N ALA A 95 -2.58 -4.07 -10.96
CA ALA A 95 -2.73 -3.89 -9.52
C ALA A 95 -3.33 -5.14 -8.83
N PRO A 96 -3.15 -5.29 -7.52
CA PRO A 96 -3.76 -6.40 -6.78
C PRO A 96 -5.30 -6.44 -6.89
N GLY A 97 -5.95 -5.29 -7.10
CA GLY A 97 -7.41 -5.15 -7.11
C GLY A 97 -7.95 -4.72 -5.75
N GLY A 98 -9.25 -4.86 -5.52
CA GLY A 98 -9.86 -4.54 -4.22
C GLY A 98 -9.53 -3.12 -3.74
N TRP A 99 -9.18 -2.97 -2.47
CA TRP A 99 -8.80 -1.68 -1.86
C TRP A 99 -7.50 -1.08 -2.41
N GLU A 100 -6.69 -1.85 -3.15
CA GLU A 100 -5.52 -1.36 -3.89
C GLU A 100 -5.87 -0.87 -5.31
N GLY A 101 -7.11 -1.02 -5.77
CA GLY A 101 -7.53 -0.64 -7.13
C GLY A 101 -8.13 0.77 -7.20
N LEU A 102 -7.83 1.51 -8.27
CA LEU A 102 -8.53 2.78 -8.57
C LEU A 102 -10.01 2.59 -8.96
N ASP A 103 -10.42 1.37 -9.35
CA ASP A 103 -11.82 0.97 -9.55
C ASP A 103 -12.44 0.31 -8.31
N GLY A 104 -11.64 0.14 -7.26
CA GLY A 104 -12.07 -0.49 -6.03
C GLY A 104 -12.76 0.48 -5.08
N GLU A 105 -12.96 0.01 -3.86
CA GLU A 105 -13.57 0.80 -2.79
C GLU A 105 -12.86 2.14 -2.59
N ALA A 106 -13.66 3.21 -2.46
CA ALA A 106 -13.19 4.58 -2.27
C ALA A 106 -12.07 4.99 -3.24
N ASN A 107 -12.17 4.58 -4.51
CA ASN A 107 -11.19 4.89 -5.56
C ASN A 107 -9.75 4.53 -5.17
N GLY A 108 -9.58 3.47 -4.38
CA GLY A 108 -8.30 2.97 -3.89
C GLY A 108 -7.54 3.97 -3.00
N ASN A 109 -8.25 4.80 -2.23
CA ASN A 109 -7.61 5.74 -1.30
C ASN A 109 -6.72 5.04 -0.25
N LEU A 110 -6.85 3.72 -0.04
CA LEU A 110 -6.01 2.95 0.87
C LEU A 110 -4.76 2.32 0.20
N ARG A 111 -4.56 2.50 -1.11
CA ARG A 111 -3.45 1.92 -1.89
C ARG A 111 -2.10 2.01 -1.19
N GLY A 112 -1.29 0.97 -1.35
CA GLY A 112 0.04 0.82 -0.76
C GLY A 112 0.03 0.11 0.60
N HIS A 113 -1.12 0.06 1.30
CA HIS A 113 -1.19 -0.62 2.59
C HIS A 113 -0.93 -2.12 2.47
N TYR A 114 -1.46 -2.76 1.42
CA TYR A 114 -1.31 -4.19 1.20
C TYR A 114 0.14 -4.54 0.86
N THR A 115 0.82 -3.68 0.08
CA THR A 115 2.26 -3.81 -0.21
C THR A 115 3.11 -3.83 1.06
N GLY A 116 2.79 -2.95 2.02
CA GLY A 116 3.46 -2.92 3.32
C GLY A 116 3.31 -4.23 4.10
N HIS A 117 2.07 -4.72 4.24
CA HIS A 117 1.79 -6.02 4.85
C HIS A 117 2.50 -7.18 4.15
N PHE A 118 2.52 -7.17 2.82
CA PHE A 118 3.17 -8.20 2.02
C PHE A 118 4.68 -8.22 2.25
N LEU A 119 5.30 -7.03 2.38
CA LEU A 119 6.73 -6.91 2.66
C LEU A 119 7.07 -7.45 4.05
N THR A 120 6.23 -7.20 5.06
CA THR A 120 6.34 -7.82 6.38
C THR A 120 6.22 -9.35 6.30
N MET A 121 5.23 -9.88 5.56
CA MET A 121 5.05 -11.32 5.37
C MET A 121 6.28 -11.96 4.71
N LEU A 122 6.80 -11.37 3.62
CA LEU A 122 8.00 -11.85 2.94
C LEU A 122 9.22 -11.84 3.87
N SER A 123 9.35 -10.79 4.68
CA SER A 123 10.44 -10.65 5.65
C SER A 123 10.37 -11.70 6.75
N GLN A 124 9.17 -11.97 7.27
CA GLN A 124 8.93 -13.06 8.24
C GLN A 124 9.20 -14.44 7.62
N ALA A 125 8.78 -14.66 6.37
CA ALA A 125 9.06 -15.88 5.64
C ALA A 125 10.58 -16.08 5.43
N TYR A 126 11.30 -15.05 4.99
CA TYR A 126 12.75 -15.10 4.83
C TYR A 126 13.46 -15.34 6.16
N ALA A 127 13.11 -14.58 7.20
CA ALA A 127 13.72 -14.70 8.52
C ALA A 127 13.56 -16.10 9.12
N SER A 128 12.48 -16.81 8.78
CA SER A 128 12.18 -18.13 9.35
C SER A 128 12.63 -19.32 8.50
N THR A 129 12.73 -19.18 7.18
CA THR A 129 13.13 -20.29 6.29
C THR A 129 14.50 -20.10 5.64
N GLY A 130 14.96 -18.85 5.50
CA GLY A 130 16.17 -18.51 4.76
C GLY A 130 16.09 -18.74 3.25
N GLU A 131 14.90 -18.96 2.70
CA GLU A 131 14.73 -19.24 1.27
C GLU A 131 14.97 -18.00 0.41
N GLN A 132 15.86 -18.13 -0.59
CA GLN A 132 16.30 -17.02 -1.43
C GLN A 132 15.16 -16.33 -2.19
N VAL A 133 14.12 -17.08 -2.59
CA VAL A 133 12.96 -16.53 -3.30
C VAL A 133 12.28 -15.38 -2.56
N PHE A 134 12.28 -15.40 -1.21
CA PHE A 134 11.71 -14.32 -0.41
C PHE A 134 12.63 -13.09 -0.41
N ALA A 135 13.94 -13.28 -0.28
CA ALA A 135 14.91 -12.17 -0.37
C ALA A 135 14.88 -11.50 -1.75
N ASP A 136 14.79 -12.27 -2.84
CA ASP A 136 14.73 -11.72 -4.21
C ASP A 136 13.46 -10.89 -4.42
N LYS A 137 12.32 -11.36 -3.89
CA LYS A 137 11.05 -10.62 -3.91
C LYS A 137 11.12 -9.34 -3.08
N ILE A 138 11.70 -9.39 -1.88
CA ILE A 138 11.95 -8.20 -1.03
C ILE A 138 12.80 -7.19 -1.80
N ALA A 139 13.93 -7.62 -2.36
CA ALA A 139 14.84 -6.76 -3.11
C ALA A 139 14.18 -6.11 -4.34
N THR A 140 13.27 -6.84 -5.01
CA THR A 140 12.46 -6.34 -6.13
C THR A 140 11.51 -5.22 -5.68
N VAL A 141 10.78 -5.44 -4.58
CA VAL A 141 9.85 -4.45 -4.03
C VAL A 141 10.60 -3.21 -3.55
N VAL A 142 11.65 -3.37 -2.74
CA VAL A 142 12.47 -2.27 -2.23
C VAL A 142 13.11 -1.47 -3.36
N GLY A 143 13.61 -2.14 -4.41
CA GLY A 143 14.14 -1.47 -5.59
C GLY A 143 13.10 -0.59 -6.29
N ALA A 144 11.91 -1.13 -6.57
CA ALA A 144 10.85 -0.36 -7.21
C ALA A 144 10.34 0.81 -6.36
N LEU A 145 10.27 0.66 -5.03
CA LEU A 145 9.93 1.75 -4.11
C LEU A 145 11.02 2.84 -4.08
N THR A 146 12.28 2.45 -4.21
CA THR A 146 13.42 3.38 -4.33
C THR A 146 13.28 4.23 -5.59
N ASP A 147 12.99 3.59 -6.73
CA ASP A 147 12.78 4.28 -8.01
C ASP A 147 11.56 5.22 -7.95
N ALA A 148 10.46 4.78 -7.35
CA ALA A 148 9.25 5.58 -7.18
C ALA A 148 9.53 6.85 -6.36
N ARG A 149 10.18 6.73 -5.18
CA ARG A 149 10.55 7.89 -4.37
C ARG A 149 11.50 8.83 -5.12
N ALA A 150 12.47 8.27 -5.87
CA ALA A 150 13.40 9.07 -6.66
C ALA A 150 12.73 9.87 -7.78
N ALA A 151 11.66 9.35 -8.38
CA ALA A 151 10.86 10.05 -9.38
C ALA A 151 9.91 11.09 -8.79
N LEU A 152 9.35 10.84 -7.60
CA LEU A 152 8.47 11.79 -6.89
C LEU A 152 9.19 13.07 -6.46
N ARG A 153 10.49 12.99 -6.14
CA ARG A 153 11.33 14.15 -5.74
C ARG A 153 11.88 15.00 -6.89
N THR A 154 11.48 14.73 -8.14
CA THR A 154 11.85 15.56 -9.30
C THR A 154 10.63 15.94 -10.11
N ASP A 155 10.77 16.89 -11.03
CA ASP A 155 9.73 17.18 -12.01
C ASP A 155 9.33 15.91 -12.80
N PRO A 156 8.05 15.77 -13.18
CA PRO A 156 7.58 14.60 -13.91
C PRO A 156 8.28 14.51 -15.26
N LYS A 157 8.62 13.28 -15.65
CA LYS A 157 9.18 12.97 -16.96
C LYS A 157 8.15 12.22 -17.77
N MET A 158 8.12 12.50 -19.07
CA MET A 158 7.30 11.79 -20.04
C MET A 158 7.64 10.30 -20.03
N LEU A 159 6.59 9.49 -20.01
CA LEU A 159 6.67 8.08 -20.34
C LEU A 159 6.42 7.93 -21.84
N SER A 160 7.46 7.53 -22.59
CA SER A 160 7.39 7.39 -24.05
C SER A 160 6.91 5.99 -24.44
N VAL A 161 5.86 5.93 -25.26
CA VAL A 161 5.34 4.71 -25.88
C VAL A 161 5.32 4.83 -27.41
N THR A 162 4.99 3.75 -28.10
CA THR A 162 4.75 3.79 -29.55
C THR A 162 3.53 4.64 -29.86
N GLY A 163 3.76 5.72 -30.62
CA GLY A 163 2.73 6.63 -31.12
C GLY A 163 1.94 6.05 -32.29
N LYS A 164 0.92 6.77 -32.71
CA LYS A 164 0.39 6.71 -34.07
C LYS A 164 1.48 7.09 -35.08
N TRP A 165 2.33 8.05 -34.74
CA TRP A 165 3.48 8.54 -35.49
C TRP A 165 4.73 8.56 -34.60
N GLY A 166 5.63 7.60 -34.78
CA GLY A 166 6.84 7.52 -33.97
C GLY A 166 6.54 7.21 -32.50
N SER A 167 6.71 8.19 -31.61
CA SER A 167 6.48 8.04 -30.17
C SER A 167 5.42 8.99 -29.63
N ALA A 168 4.80 8.61 -28.51
CA ALA A 168 3.72 9.34 -27.86
C ALA A 168 3.92 9.39 -26.33
N LEU A 169 3.30 10.38 -25.70
CA LEU A 169 3.23 10.54 -24.25
C LEU A 169 2.20 9.56 -23.70
N GLU A 170 2.55 8.76 -22.70
CA GLU A 170 1.62 7.95 -21.93
C GLU A 170 1.40 8.53 -20.53
N ASN A 171 0.14 8.79 -20.19
CA ASN A 171 -0.29 9.00 -18.83
C ASN A 171 -0.80 7.67 -18.25
N VAL A 172 -0.01 7.06 -17.38
CA VAL A 172 -0.42 5.85 -16.66
C VAL A 172 -1.57 6.22 -15.72
N ARG A 173 -2.59 5.35 -15.66
CA ARG A 173 -3.69 5.52 -14.73
C ARG A 173 -3.18 5.56 -13.29
N GLY A 174 -3.46 6.65 -12.57
CA GLY A 174 -2.96 6.87 -11.21
C GLY A 174 -1.70 7.74 -11.10
N SER A 175 -1.14 8.23 -12.21
CA SER A 175 -0.01 9.18 -12.19
C SER A 175 -0.38 10.61 -11.82
N TYR A 176 -1.66 10.96 -11.96
CA TYR A 176 -2.19 12.32 -11.83
C TYR A 176 -1.33 13.37 -12.58
N GLN A 177 -0.80 12.98 -13.73
CA GLN A 177 -0.03 13.85 -14.61
C GLN A 177 -0.92 14.46 -15.70
N TYR A 178 -0.58 15.67 -16.13
CA TYR A 178 -1.27 16.38 -17.20
C TYR A 178 -0.32 17.33 -17.91
N VAL A 179 -0.64 17.72 -19.14
CA VAL A 179 0.16 18.69 -19.90
C VAL A 179 -0.47 20.08 -19.73
N ASP A 180 0.33 21.05 -19.30
CA ASP A 180 -0.04 22.44 -19.08
C ASP A 180 0.46 23.31 -20.24
N LEU A 181 -0.45 24.05 -20.87
CA LEU A 181 -0.18 24.89 -22.04
C LEU A 181 -0.21 26.37 -21.65
N PRO A 182 0.60 27.24 -22.26
CA PRO A 182 0.60 28.67 -21.94
C PRO A 182 -0.75 29.36 -22.20
N ALA A 183 -1.08 30.38 -21.41
CA ALA A 183 -2.36 31.11 -21.47
C ALA A 183 -2.72 31.69 -22.86
N ALA A 184 -1.72 31.98 -23.68
CA ALA A 184 -1.90 32.53 -25.03
C ALA A 184 -2.27 31.49 -26.10
N VAL A 185 -2.43 30.21 -25.73
CA VAL A 185 -2.61 29.09 -26.67
C VAL A 185 -3.76 29.29 -27.66
N LEU A 186 -4.87 29.89 -27.23
CA LEU A 186 -6.04 30.11 -28.09
C LEU A 186 -5.95 31.35 -29.00
N GLY A 187 -4.99 32.25 -28.76
CA GLY A 187 -4.74 33.42 -29.60
C GLY A 187 -5.94 34.35 -29.85
N GLY A 188 -7.00 34.28 -29.03
CA GLY A 188 -8.21 35.09 -29.19
C GLY A 188 -9.08 34.72 -30.40
N ALA A 189 -8.95 33.51 -30.95
CA ALA A 189 -9.63 33.14 -32.18
C ALA A 189 -11.16 32.96 -32.02
N SER A 190 -11.94 33.53 -32.95
CA SER A 190 -13.40 33.38 -33.02
C SER A 190 -13.84 32.13 -33.81
N ALA A 191 -12.98 31.64 -34.71
CA ALA A 191 -13.09 30.33 -35.33
C ALA A 191 -11.89 29.47 -34.91
N ILE A 192 -12.11 28.17 -34.71
CA ILE A 192 -11.07 27.27 -34.23
C ILE A 192 -11.21 25.86 -34.79
N THR A 193 -10.08 25.17 -34.91
CA THR A 193 -10.04 23.71 -34.94
C THR A 193 -9.08 23.23 -33.87
N LEU A 194 -9.50 22.29 -33.02
CA LEU A 194 -8.62 21.54 -32.13
C LEU A 194 -8.57 20.10 -32.62
N SER A 195 -7.37 19.53 -32.81
CA SER A 195 -7.15 18.15 -33.26
C SER A 195 -6.21 17.43 -32.31
N VAL A 196 -6.49 16.16 -32.03
CA VAL A 196 -5.68 15.32 -31.16
C VAL A 196 -5.74 13.85 -31.55
N TRP A 197 -4.59 13.17 -31.45
CA TRP A 197 -4.53 11.70 -31.44
C TRP A 197 -4.43 11.19 -30.01
N VAL A 198 -5.37 10.32 -29.63
CA VAL A 198 -5.46 9.75 -28.28
C VAL A 198 -5.57 8.23 -28.29
N LYS A 199 -5.07 7.58 -27.24
CA LYS A 199 -5.20 6.13 -27.01
C LYS A 199 -5.68 5.87 -25.58
N PRO A 200 -6.99 5.92 -25.30
CA PRO A 200 -7.51 5.70 -23.95
C PRO A 200 -7.16 4.30 -23.46
N THR A 201 -6.63 4.17 -22.25
CA THR A 201 -6.38 2.87 -21.60
C THR A 201 -7.41 2.54 -20.52
N HIS A 202 -8.28 3.50 -20.21
CA HIS A 202 -9.37 3.36 -19.27
C HIS A 202 -10.62 4.09 -19.77
N ASP A 203 -11.78 3.69 -19.29
CA ASP A 203 -13.07 4.17 -19.76
C ASP A 203 -13.84 4.96 -18.69
N ALA A 204 -13.12 5.68 -17.83
CA ALA A 204 -13.77 6.47 -16.79
C ALA A 204 -14.48 7.68 -17.42
N ASN A 205 -15.71 7.94 -16.97
CA ASN A 205 -16.46 9.10 -17.44
C ASN A 205 -15.73 10.39 -17.05
N TRP A 206 -15.87 11.41 -17.90
CA TRP A 206 -15.40 12.77 -17.68
C TRP A 206 -13.87 12.94 -17.64
N GLN A 207 -13.09 11.93 -18.02
CA GLN A 207 -11.68 12.11 -18.33
C GLN A 207 -11.53 13.13 -19.48
N ARG A 208 -10.93 14.28 -19.17
CA ARG A 208 -10.72 15.37 -20.14
C ARG A 208 -9.50 15.06 -20.99
N ILE A 209 -9.70 15.04 -22.30
CA ILE A 209 -8.62 15.01 -23.28
C ILE A 209 -7.96 16.39 -23.31
N PHE A 210 -8.77 17.45 -23.37
CA PHE A 210 -8.36 18.81 -23.04
C PHE A 210 -9.45 19.51 -22.21
N ASP A 211 -9.05 20.46 -21.38
CA ASP A 211 -9.94 21.35 -20.64
C ASP A 211 -9.27 22.72 -20.49
N PHE A 212 -9.84 23.72 -21.16
CA PHE A 212 -9.36 25.10 -21.16
C PHE A 212 -10.38 25.97 -20.44
N GLY A 213 -10.00 26.59 -19.32
CA GLY A 213 -10.92 27.33 -18.47
C GLY A 213 -10.23 28.16 -17.38
N ASN A 214 -11.00 28.59 -16.38
CA ASN A 214 -10.43 29.15 -15.13
C ASN A 214 -10.97 28.44 -13.88
N ASN A 215 -12.13 27.80 -14.03
CA ASN A 215 -12.93 27.20 -12.96
C ASN A 215 -14.07 26.40 -13.59
N THR A 216 -15.04 25.98 -12.79
CA THR A 216 -16.24 25.22 -13.19
C THR A 216 -17.40 26.08 -13.72
N THR A 217 -17.17 27.37 -14.03
CA THR A 217 -18.18 28.27 -14.63
C THR A 217 -17.80 28.76 -16.02
N ARG A 218 -16.51 28.89 -16.34
CA ARG A 218 -16.03 29.36 -17.65
C ARG A 218 -14.95 28.43 -18.19
N TYR A 219 -15.32 27.63 -19.19
CA TYR A 219 -14.43 26.64 -19.81
C TYR A 219 -14.91 26.18 -21.19
N MET A 220 -14.02 25.51 -21.92
CA MET A 220 -14.35 24.55 -22.96
C MET A 220 -13.51 23.29 -22.80
N TYR A 221 -14.09 22.12 -23.07
CA TYR A 221 -13.38 20.85 -22.94
C TYR A 221 -13.75 19.88 -24.05
N LEU A 222 -12.92 18.84 -24.20
CA LEU A 222 -13.27 17.58 -24.84
C LEU A 222 -13.04 16.44 -23.85
N ALA A 223 -14.10 15.70 -23.53
CA ALA A 223 -14.02 14.48 -22.74
C ALA A 223 -14.00 13.27 -23.67
N GLY A 224 -13.16 12.28 -23.34
CA GLY A 224 -13.12 11.01 -24.09
C GLY A 224 -14.41 10.19 -23.94
N ARG A 225 -15.12 10.39 -22.83
CA ARG A 225 -16.37 9.70 -22.49
C ARG A 225 -17.24 10.56 -21.56
N ASN A 226 -18.49 10.78 -21.92
CA ASN A 226 -19.51 11.41 -21.06
C ASN A 226 -20.33 10.33 -20.32
N ALA A 227 -21.36 10.74 -19.56
CA ALA A 227 -22.24 9.81 -18.85
C ALA A 227 -22.97 8.79 -19.75
N SER A 228 -23.17 9.10 -21.05
CA SER A 228 -23.77 8.21 -22.05
C SER A 228 -22.75 7.30 -22.75
N GLY A 229 -21.47 7.33 -22.34
CA GLY A 229 -20.44 6.46 -22.90
C GLY A 229 -19.80 6.96 -24.20
N VAL A 230 -20.04 8.20 -24.63
CA VAL A 230 -19.56 8.76 -25.91
C VAL A 230 -18.67 9.99 -25.70
N PRO A 231 -17.74 10.32 -26.62
CA PRO A 231 -16.94 11.54 -26.49
C PRO A 231 -17.83 12.78 -26.54
N ARG A 232 -17.47 13.82 -25.77
CA ARG A 232 -18.26 15.06 -25.70
C ARG A 232 -17.37 16.29 -25.69
N PHE A 233 -17.64 17.22 -26.59
CA PHE A 233 -17.16 18.59 -26.48
C PHE A 233 -18.23 19.48 -25.84
N ALA A 234 -17.82 20.46 -25.03
CA ALA A 234 -18.71 21.52 -24.57
C ALA A 234 -17.96 22.83 -24.33
N ILE A 235 -18.68 23.96 -24.44
CA ILE A 235 -18.21 25.31 -24.11
C ILE A 235 -19.27 26.04 -23.27
N THR A 236 -18.85 26.82 -22.27
CA THR A 236 -19.74 27.58 -21.39
C THR A 236 -19.06 28.79 -20.76
N THR A 237 -19.86 29.82 -20.44
CA THR A 237 -19.48 30.97 -19.60
C THR A 237 -20.29 31.03 -18.30
N SER A 238 -21.19 30.07 -18.05
CA SER A 238 -22.11 30.04 -16.90
C SER A 238 -22.17 28.68 -16.19
N GLY A 239 -21.22 27.79 -16.48
CA GLY A 239 -21.12 26.44 -15.91
C GLY A 239 -21.93 25.38 -16.62
N ALA A 240 -22.01 24.20 -16.01
CA ALA A 240 -22.53 22.97 -16.63
C ALA A 240 -23.95 23.10 -17.19
N GLY A 241 -24.83 23.84 -16.51
CA GLY A 241 -26.22 24.06 -16.95
C GLY A 241 -26.36 24.92 -18.21
N GLY A 242 -25.31 25.66 -18.60
CA GLY A 242 -25.27 26.53 -19.77
C GLY A 242 -24.40 26.02 -20.92
N GLU A 243 -23.94 24.76 -20.87
CA GLU A 243 -23.07 24.18 -21.88
C GLU A 243 -23.71 24.12 -23.28
N GLN A 244 -22.97 24.61 -24.28
CA GLN A 244 -23.24 24.32 -25.69
C GLN A 244 -22.37 23.14 -26.10
N GLY A 245 -23.00 21.99 -26.32
CA GLY A 245 -22.30 20.71 -26.45
C GLY A 245 -22.42 20.04 -27.82
N LEU A 246 -21.51 19.10 -28.04
CA LEU A 246 -21.47 18.15 -29.16
C LEU A 246 -21.22 16.76 -28.56
N ASN A 247 -22.17 15.83 -28.71
CA ASN A 247 -22.02 14.46 -28.22
C ASN A 247 -21.77 13.52 -29.40
N GLY A 248 -20.71 12.73 -29.34
CA GLY A 248 -20.46 11.67 -30.31
C GLY A 248 -21.54 10.57 -30.28
N THR A 249 -21.37 9.58 -31.14
CA THR A 249 -22.37 8.52 -31.37
C THR A 249 -21.94 7.15 -30.85
N ALA A 250 -20.65 6.96 -30.55
CA ALA A 250 -20.09 5.69 -30.07
C ALA A 250 -18.92 5.92 -29.11
N ALA A 251 -18.64 4.92 -28.27
CA ALA A 251 -17.50 4.92 -27.37
C ALA A 251 -16.18 4.87 -28.15
N LEU A 252 -15.13 5.50 -27.61
CA LEU A 252 -13.77 5.34 -28.14
C LEU A 252 -13.24 3.94 -27.77
N PRO A 253 -12.61 3.22 -28.71
CA PRO A 253 -12.01 1.93 -28.40
C PRO A 253 -10.83 2.10 -27.43
N LEU A 254 -10.80 1.27 -26.38
CA LEU A 254 -9.67 1.20 -25.48
C LEU A 254 -8.45 0.60 -26.18
N ASN A 255 -7.27 1.06 -25.79
CA ASN A 255 -5.97 0.59 -26.27
C ASN A 255 -5.79 0.71 -27.80
N GLN A 256 -6.54 1.60 -28.45
CA GLN A 256 -6.42 1.90 -29.89
C GLN A 256 -6.34 3.41 -30.12
N TRP A 257 -5.51 3.81 -31.10
CA TRP A 257 -5.39 5.22 -31.49
C TRP A 257 -6.66 5.69 -32.17
N SER A 258 -7.22 6.80 -31.67
CA SER A 258 -8.36 7.51 -32.25
C SER A 258 -7.98 8.96 -32.51
N HIS A 259 -8.36 9.48 -33.67
CA HIS A 259 -8.23 10.88 -34.01
C HIS A 259 -9.52 11.62 -33.65
N LEU A 260 -9.41 12.70 -32.89
CA LEU A 260 -10.52 13.57 -32.53
C LEU A 260 -10.26 14.97 -33.04
N ALA A 261 -11.28 15.61 -33.61
CA ALA A 261 -11.21 17.02 -33.95
C ALA A 261 -12.51 17.76 -33.63
N VAL A 262 -12.40 19.01 -33.20
CA VAL A 262 -13.55 19.90 -32.97
C VAL A 262 -13.33 21.16 -33.78
N THR A 263 -14.28 21.50 -34.65
CA THR A 263 -14.29 22.77 -35.40
C THR A 263 -15.40 23.66 -34.88
N ILE A 264 -15.14 24.96 -34.70
CA ILE A 264 -16.17 25.98 -34.45
C ILE A 264 -15.95 27.13 -35.43
N SER A 265 -17.00 27.53 -36.15
CA SER A 265 -17.00 28.71 -37.02
C SER A 265 -18.41 29.28 -37.14
N GLY A 266 -18.56 30.59 -36.93
CA GLY A 266 -19.87 31.22 -36.85
C GLY A 266 -20.71 30.58 -35.74
N SER A 267 -21.92 30.14 -36.06
CA SER A 267 -22.80 29.43 -35.13
C SER A 267 -22.68 27.90 -35.18
N THR A 268 -21.75 27.37 -35.97
CA THR A 268 -21.63 25.93 -36.21
C THR A 268 -20.42 25.34 -35.52
N GLY A 269 -20.66 24.35 -34.66
CA GLY A 269 -19.64 23.45 -34.15
C GLY A 269 -19.82 22.03 -34.68
N THR A 270 -18.72 21.33 -34.93
CA THR A 270 -18.72 19.93 -35.37
C THR A 270 -17.64 19.14 -34.63
N LEU A 271 -18.01 17.96 -34.13
CA LEU A 271 -17.10 16.98 -33.53
C LEU A 271 -16.86 15.86 -34.55
N TYR A 272 -15.59 15.53 -34.76
CA TYR A 272 -15.13 14.47 -35.64
C TYR A 272 -14.44 13.37 -34.84
N VAL A 273 -14.70 12.11 -35.19
CA VAL A 273 -13.99 10.93 -34.68
C VAL A 273 -13.50 10.13 -35.88
N ASN A 274 -12.19 9.88 -35.95
CA ASN A 274 -11.53 9.24 -37.10
C ASN A 274 -12.02 9.86 -38.42
N GLY A 275 -12.02 11.20 -38.41
CA GLY A 275 -12.46 12.11 -39.47
C GLY A 275 -13.91 11.99 -39.94
N THR A 276 -14.75 11.17 -39.32
CA THR A 276 -16.20 11.20 -39.55
C THR A 276 -16.84 12.27 -38.65
N ALA A 277 -17.69 13.15 -39.20
CA ALA A 277 -18.49 14.06 -38.39
C ALA A 277 -19.54 13.28 -37.60
N VAL A 278 -19.39 13.22 -36.27
CA VAL A 278 -20.30 12.46 -35.38
C VAL A 278 -21.32 13.34 -34.68
N ALA A 279 -21.12 14.66 -34.66
CA ALA A 279 -22.09 15.62 -34.15
C ALA A 279 -21.90 17.00 -34.76
N THR A 280 -23.01 17.70 -35.00
CA THR A 280 -23.04 19.10 -35.44
C THR A 280 -24.08 19.87 -34.63
N ASN A 281 -23.72 21.05 -34.15
CA ASN A 281 -24.62 22.00 -33.51
C ASN A 281 -24.52 23.34 -34.26
N THR A 282 -25.62 23.75 -34.89
CA THR A 282 -25.71 24.99 -35.69
C THR A 282 -26.22 26.20 -34.91
N ALA A 283 -26.50 26.03 -33.62
CA ALA A 283 -27.00 27.05 -32.70
C ALA A 283 -25.97 27.44 -31.63
N MET A 284 -24.67 27.28 -31.92
CA MET A 284 -23.63 27.76 -31.01
C MET A 284 -23.57 29.28 -31.03
N THR A 285 -23.56 29.89 -29.87
CA THR A 285 -23.36 31.34 -29.69
C THR A 285 -22.05 31.65 -28.97
N LEU A 286 -21.42 30.64 -28.36
CA LEU A 286 -20.11 30.75 -27.71
C LEU A 286 -19.00 30.25 -28.63
N ASN A 287 -17.84 30.88 -28.53
CA ASN A 287 -16.61 30.52 -29.23
C ASN A 287 -15.40 30.82 -28.34
N PRO A 288 -14.17 30.39 -28.68
CA PRO A 288 -13.01 30.60 -27.81
C PRO A 288 -12.75 32.08 -27.48
N ALA A 289 -12.99 33.01 -28.41
CA ALA A 289 -12.85 34.45 -28.14
C ALA A 289 -13.81 34.94 -27.03
N THR A 290 -15.02 34.36 -26.91
CA THR A 290 -15.96 34.71 -25.83
C THR A 290 -15.47 34.31 -24.43
N LEU A 291 -14.60 33.31 -24.34
CA LEU A 291 -14.01 32.88 -23.08
C LEU A 291 -12.88 33.82 -22.60
N GLY A 292 -12.31 34.61 -23.53
CA GLY A 292 -11.16 35.47 -23.27
C GLY A 292 -9.86 34.69 -23.04
N THR A 293 -8.94 35.27 -22.26
CA THR A 293 -7.72 34.57 -21.83
C THR A 293 -8.05 33.67 -20.64
N LEU A 294 -7.60 32.42 -20.70
CA LEU A 294 -7.89 31.36 -19.73
C LEU A 294 -6.61 30.99 -18.97
N THR A 295 -6.73 30.78 -17.66
CA THR A 295 -5.58 30.43 -16.80
C THR A 295 -5.24 28.95 -16.80
N ASN A 296 -6.23 28.09 -17.03
CA ASN A 296 -6.08 26.63 -16.97
C ASN A 296 -6.19 26.11 -18.41
N ASN A 297 -5.09 25.75 -19.05
CA ASN A 297 -5.13 25.19 -20.40
C ASN A 297 -4.45 23.82 -20.39
N TRP A 298 -5.24 22.77 -20.14
CA TRP A 298 -4.69 21.47 -19.82
C TRP A 298 -5.05 20.41 -20.84
N LEU A 299 -4.13 19.47 -21.08
CA LEU A 299 -4.42 18.16 -21.66
C LEU A 299 -4.40 17.12 -20.54
N GLY A 300 -5.46 16.34 -20.42
CA GLY A 300 -5.54 15.24 -19.45
C GLY A 300 -6.07 15.60 -18.06
N ARG A 301 -6.42 16.87 -17.77
CA ARG A 301 -6.93 17.32 -16.46
C ARG A 301 -8.24 18.08 -16.61
N SER A 302 -9.12 17.96 -15.62
CA SER A 302 -10.40 18.69 -15.53
C SER A 302 -10.34 19.90 -14.62
N ASN A 303 -11.12 20.92 -14.95
CA ASN A 303 -11.47 22.01 -14.04
C ASN A 303 -12.39 21.55 -12.88
N TYR A 304 -13.05 20.40 -13.02
CA TYR A 304 -13.79 19.76 -11.93
C TYR A 304 -12.86 18.80 -11.18
N SER A 305 -12.59 19.09 -9.90
CA SER A 305 -11.65 18.30 -9.08
C SER A 305 -12.10 16.87 -8.82
N GLY A 306 -13.39 16.55 -9.00
CA GLY A 306 -13.92 15.19 -8.87
C GLY A 306 -13.74 14.33 -10.12
N ASP A 307 -13.39 14.93 -11.26
CA ASP A 307 -13.18 14.18 -12.50
C ASP A 307 -11.80 13.50 -12.49
N PRO A 308 -11.69 12.27 -12.99
CA PRO A 308 -10.42 11.57 -13.09
C PRO A 308 -9.48 12.21 -14.13
N VAL A 309 -8.19 12.17 -13.84
CA VAL A 309 -7.14 12.49 -14.81
C VAL A 309 -7.18 11.47 -15.96
N TYR A 310 -6.95 11.93 -17.19
CA TYR A 310 -6.93 11.08 -18.37
C TYR A 310 -5.82 10.02 -18.28
N ALA A 311 -6.20 8.77 -18.55
CA ALA A 311 -5.30 7.63 -18.63
C ALA A 311 -5.24 7.16 -20.08
N GLY A 312 -4.05 7.26 -20.69
CA GLY A 312 -3.86 6.92 -22.09
C GLY A 312 -2.74 7.69 -22.77
N GLY A 313 -2.61 7.43 -24.07
CA GLY A 313 -1.60 8.05 -24.93
C GLY A 313 -2.05 9.37 -25.57
N PHE A 314 -1.12 10.31 -25.75
CA PHE A 314 -1.23 11.49 -26.62
C PHE A 314 -0.08 11.50 -27.63
N ASP A 315 -0.34 11.74 -28.91
CA ASP A 315 0.70 11.77 -29.94
C ASP A 315 0.92 13.16 -30.56
N GLU A 316 -0.14 13.73 -31.13
CA GLU A 316 -0.14 15.09 -31.68
C GLU A 316 -1.32 15.88 -31.10
N PHE A 317 -1.08 17.17 -30.79
CA PHE A 317 -2.12 18.13 -30.43
C PHE A 317 -1.95 19.43 -31.23
N ASN A 318 -2.95 19.80 -32.03
CA ASN A 318 -2.87 20.93 -32.95
C ASN A 318 -4.07 21.86 -32.80
N ILE A 319 -3.82 23.17 -32.91
CA ILE A 319 -4.84 24.22 -32.87
C ILE A 319 -4.68 25.18 -34.05
N TRP A 320 -5.75 25.36 -34.82
CA TRP A 320 -5.84 26.35 -35.90
C TRP A 320 -6.84 27.46 -35.59
N SER A 321 -6.60 28.67 -36.05
CA SER A 321 -7.50 29.83 -35.92
C SER A 321 -8.63 29.86 -36.97
N ARG A 322 -9.00 28.70 -37.52
CA ARG A 322 -10.05 28.52 -38.53
C ARG A 322 -10.69 27.15 -38.38
N ALA A 323 -11.92 26.98 -38.88
CA ALA A 323 -12.49 25.66 -39.08
C ALA A 323 -11.81 24.98 -40.28
N LEU A 324 -11.25 23.79 -40.06
CA LEU A 324 -10.74 22.93 -41.12
C LEU A 324 -11.91 22.32 -41.91
N THR A 325 -11.68 22.08 -43.20
CA THR A 325 -12.63 21.37 -44.07
C THR A 325 -12.62 19.88 -43.78
N GLN A 326 -13.68 19.17 -44.19
CA GLN A 326 -13.74 17.71 -44.10
C GLN A 326 -12.55 17.01 -44.78
N ALA A 327 -12.07 17.53 -45.91
CA ALA A 327 -10.92 16.96 -46.63
C ALA A 327 -9.62 17.11 -45.83
N GLU A 328 -9.40 18.26 -45.19
CA GLU A 328 -8.26 18.51 -44.30
C GLU A 328 -8.32 17.61 -43.06
N ILE A 329 -9.49 17.48 -42.44
CA ILE A 329 -9.72 16.56 -41.32
C ILE A 329 -9.43 15.11 -41.70
N THR A 330 -9.83 14.68 -42.90
CA THR A 330 -9.51 13.34 -43.42
C THR A 330 -8.01 13.17 -43.68
N SER A 331 -7.33 14.20 -44.17
CA SER A 331 -5.87 14.16 -44.41
C SER A 331 -5.07 13.90 -43.13
N LEU A 332 -5.50 14.46 -41.99
CA LEU A 332 -4.91 14.25 -40.66
C LEU A 332 -5.00 12.80 -40.15
N GLN A 333 -5.83 11.94 -40.76
CA GLN A 333 -5.90 10.53 -40.37
C GLN A 333 -4.71 9.70 -40.85
N THR A 334 -4.12 10.12 -41.98
CA THR A 334 -3.12 9.36 -42.72
C THR A 334 -1.78 10.06 -42.78
N ASN A 335 -1.70 11.32 -42.33
CA ASN A 335 -0.49 12.12 -42.32
C ASN A 335 -0.36 12.84 -40.97
N GLU A 336 0.88 12.99 -40.51
CA GLU A 336 1.22 13.96 -39.47
C GLU A 336 0.77 15.37 -39.89
N ALA A 337 0.45 16.24 -38.93
CA ALA A 337 -0.11 17.55 -39.24
C ALA A 337 0.75 18.37 -40.23
N LYS A 338 2.08 18.33 -40.08
CA LYS A 338 3.04 19.04 -40.97
C LYS A 338 3.02 18.54 -42.42
N LEU A 339 2.60 17.29 -42.65
CA LEU A 339 2.55 16.64 -43.97
C LEU A 339 1.13 16.58 -44.54
N SER A 340 0.13 16.90 -43.71
CA SER A 340 -1.27 16.93 -44.12
C SER A 340 -1.59 18.18 -44.95
N THR A 341 -2.73 18.16 -45.64
CA THR A 341 -3.23 19.34 -46.35
C THR A 341 -3.68 20.46 -45.41
N ALA A 342 -3.87 20.18 -44.11
CA ALA A 342 -4.17 21.20 -43.10
C ALA A 342 -2.94 22.02 -42.68
N GLY A 343 -1.74 21.46 -42.85
CA GLY A 343 -0.49 21.99 -42.31
C GLY A 343 -0.44 22.00 -40.77
N LEU A 344 0.61 22.60 -40.20
CA LEU A 344 0.72 22.79 -38.75
C LEU A 344 -0.38 23.72 -38.22
N GLY A 345 -0.83 23.47 -36.98
CA GLY A 345 -1.68 24.40 -36.24
C GLY A 345 -0.99 25.75 -36.07
N ASN A 346 -1.59 26.83 -36.57
CA ASN A 346 -1.01 28.17 -36.49
C ASN A 346 -1.17 28.83 -35.12
N LEU A 347 -2.02 28.29 -34.24
CA LEU A 347 -2.15 28.74 -32.85
C LEU A 347 -1.27 27.93 -31.90
N ALA A 348 -1.18 26.62 -32.10
CA ALA A 348 -0.23 25.76 -31.41
C ALA A 348 -0.11 24.42 -32.15
N SER A 349 1.08 23.81 -32.08
CA SER A 349 1.30 22.45 -32.58
C SER A 349 2.30 21.72 -31.69
N TYR A 350 1.85 20.69 -30.99
CA TYR A 350 2.68 19.90 -30.08
C TYR A 350 2.80 18.47 -30.58
N TRP A 351 4.03 17.97 -30.49
CA TRP A 351 4.45 16.67 -30.92
C TRP A 351 5.01 15.97 -29.68
N PHE A 352 4.39 14.88 -29.25
CA PHE A 352 4.84 14.12 -28.08
C PHE A 352 5.94 13.11 -28.47
N GLN A 353 6.87 13.53 -29.34
CA GLN A 353 7.96 12.70 -29.87
C GLN A 353 9.26 12.77 -29.06
N THR A 354 9.28 13.50 -27.94
CA THR A 354 10.46 13.62 -27.09
C THR A 354 10.74 12.32 -26.33
N THR A 355 11.99 11.87 -26.27
CA THR A 355 12.35 10.63 -25.56
C THR A 355 12.72 10.84 -24.08
N SER A 356 12.84 12.09 -23.62
CA SER A 356 13.11 12.42 -22.21
C SER A 356 12.64 13.82 -21.84
N GLY A 357 12.44 14.06 -20.54
CA GLY A 357 12.02 15.37 -20.00
C GLY A 357 10.51 15.51 -19.88
N GLY A 358 10.04 16.72 -19.56
CA GLY A 358 8.62 17.04 -19.35
C GLY A 358 8.18 18.29 -20.08
N THR A 359 8.87 18.70 -21.14
CA THR A 359 8.57 19.92 -21.91
C THR A 359 8.37 19.61 -23.37
N PHE A 360 7.34 20.21 -23.98
CA PHE A 360 6.95 19.97 -25.35
C PHE A 360 7.01 21.28 -26.13
N SER A 361 7.89 21.33 -27.13
CA SER A 361 8.07 22.53 -27.95
C SER A 361 6.88 22.76 -28.87
N ASP A 362 6.49 24.02 -29.02
CA ASP A 362 5.45 24.43 -29.94
C ASP A 362 6.02 24.64 -31.36
N ALA A 363 5.58 23.81 -32.29
CA ALA A 363 5.97 23.86 -33.70
C ALA A 363 5.21 24.93 -34.51
N SER A 364 4.24 25.65 -33.93
CA SER A 364 3.50 26.71 -34.63
C SER A 364 4.34 27.96 -34.93
N GLY A 365 5.49 28.10 -34.27
CA GLY A 365 6.35 29.29 -34.33
C GLY A 365 6.00 30.37 -33.30
N ARG A 366 5.02 30.15 -32.40
CA ARG A 366 4.62 31.10 -31.36
C ARG A 366 5.39 30.94 -30.04
N GLY A 367 6.26 29.93 -29.93
CA GLY A 367 7.13 29.72 -28.77
C GLY A 367 6.38 29.28 -27.51
N LEU A 368 5.18 28.71 -27.65
CA LEU A 368 4.32 28.33 -26.52
C LEU A 368 4.70 26.97 -25.93
N THR A 369 5.84 26.87 -25.25
CA THR A 369 6.29 25.58 -24.67
C THR A 369 5.28 25.04 -23.66
N ALA A 370 4.79 23.81 -23.86
CA ALA A 370 3.92 23.11 -22.92
C ALA A 370 4.75 22.27 -21.94
N THR A 371 4.21 22.00 -20.75
CA THR A 371 4.95 21.31 -19.66
C THR A 371 4.11 20.23 -19.00
N LEU A 372 4.67 19.05 -18.79
CA LEU A 372 4.09 17.99 -17.99
C LEU A 372 4.12 18.40 -16.51
N ARG A 373 2.98 18.29 -15.83
CA ARG A 373 2.77 18.69 -14.44
C ARG A 373 2.07 17.59 -13.67
N ARG A 374 2.12 17.66 -12.35
CA ARG A 374 1.34 16.82 -11.42
C ARG A 374 0.19 17.64 -10.83
N THR A 375 -0.94 17.01 -10.52
CA THR A 375 -2.11 17.73 -9.99
C THR A 375 -1.85 18.44 -8.66
N TRP A 376 -0.87 17.97 -7.89
CA TRP A 376 -0.45 18.53 -6.61
C TRP A 376 0.72 19.53 -6.69
N GLY A 377 1.20 19.83 -7.90
CA GLY A 377 2.23 20.85 -8.13
C GLY A 377 3.66 20.29 -8.19
N GLY A 378 4.55 20.91 -7.42
CA GLY A 378 6.00 20.67 -7.49
C GLY A 378 6.45 19.28 -7.00
N PRO A 379 7.76 19.02 -7.05
CA PRO A 379 8.34 17.79 -6.51
C PRO A 379 7.97 17.59 -5.04
N SER A 380 7.71 16.34 -4.68
CA SER A 380 7.44 15.95 -3.28
C SER A 380 8.70 16.06 -2.42
N HIS A 381 8.49 16.13 -1.10
CA HIS A 381 9.60 16.06 -0.14
C HIS A 381 10.48 14.82 -0.42
N PRO A 382 11.81 14.87 -0.28
CA PRO A 382 12.71 13.75 -0.62
C PRO A 382 12.40 12.43 0.08
N GLY A 383 11.78 12.50 1.25
CA GLY A 383 11.35 11.36 2.05
C GLY A 383 9.92 10.84 1.77
N PHE A 384 9.13 11.51 0.93
CA PHE A 384 7.75 11.12 0.66
C PHE A 384 7.68 9.84 -0.18
N LEU A 385 6.93 8.85 0.30
CA LEU A 385 6.65 7.61 -0.42
C LEU A 385 5.22 7.17 -0.11
N ALA A 386 4.38 7.12 -1.15
CA ALA A 386 3.03 6.57 -1.11
C ALA A 386 2.59 6.11 -2.50
N ALA A 387 1.53 5.30 -2.56
CA ALA A 387 0.89 4.85 -3.80
C ALA A 387 -0.20 5.82 -4.31
N TYR A 388 -0.20 7.04 -3.79
CA TYR A 388 -1.08 8.14 -4.16
C TYR A 388 -0.41 9.48 -3.77
N PRO A 389 -0.95 10.63 -4.21
CA PRO A 389 -0.33 11.94 -3.97
C PRO A 389 -0.38 12.40 -2.52
N GLU A 390 0.42 13.41 -2.15
CA GLU A 390 0.38 14.03 -0.82
C GLU A 390 -1.00 14.64 -0.45
N THR A 391 -1.91 14.76 -1.42
CA THR A 391 -3.20 15.42 -1.27
C THR A 391 -4.08 14.82 -0.18
N GLN A 392 -4.03 13.50 0.07
CA GLN A 392 -4.78 12.91 1.18
C GLN A 392 -4.29 13.42 2.54
N PHE A 393 -2.97 13.52 2.72
CA PHE A 393 -2.36 14.05 3.94
C PHE A 393 -2.70 15.53 4.13
N ILE A 394 -2.56 16.33 3.07
CA ILE A 394 -2.91 17.76 3.08
C ILE A 394 -4.39 17.97 3.42
N THR A 395 -5.28 17.19 2.79
CA THR A 395 -6.72 17.35 2.98
C THR A 395 -7.11 17.02 4.42
N LEU A 396 -6.54 15.96 5.00
CA LEU A 396 -6.77 15.54 6.38
C LEU A 396 -6.55 16.69 7.40
N GLU A 397 -5.50 17.49 7.20
CA GLU A 397 -5.16 18.62 8.08
C GLU A 397 -6.31 19.63 8.21
N SER A 398 -7.18 19.74 7.20
CA SER A 398 -8.33 20.67 7.17
C SER A 398 -9.69 20.02 7.50
N MET A 399 -9.77 18.68 7.57
CA MET A 399 -11.05 17.97 7.73
C MET A 399 -11.63 18.08 9.14
N THR A 400 -12.90 18.47 9.25
CA THR A 400 -13.63 18.49 10.53
C THR A 400 -14.61 17.33 10.67
N ALA A 401 -14.75 16.50 9.65
CA ALA A 401 -15.59 15.31 9.64
C ALA A 401 -14.95 14.25 8.73
N SER A 402 -15.20 12.98 9.06
CA SER A 402 -14.70 11.83 8.30
C SER A 402 -15.36 11.70 6.94
N ASP A 403 -14.56 11.38 5.92
CA ASP A 403 -15.05 11.01 4.58
C ASP A 403 -13.98 10.13 3.90
N TYR A 404 -14.10 8.82 4.08
CA TYR A 404 -13.13 7.87 3.52
C TYR A 404 -13.14 7.83 1.99
N THR A 405 -14.20 8.32 1.34
CA THR A 405 -14.25 8.43 -0.13
C THR A 405 -13.31 9.53 -0.67
N LYS A 406 -12.87 10.45 0.21
CA LYS A 406 -11.89 11.51 -0.10
C LYS A 406 -10.53 11.27 0.56
N VAL A 407 -10.53 10.91 1.84
CA VAL A 407 -9.32 10.65 2.62
C VAL A 407 -9.51 9.38 3.42
N TRP A 408 -8.80 8.32 3.05
CA TRP A 408 -8.88 7.04 3.74
C TRP A 408 -7.55 6.71 4.41
N ALA A 409 -7.51 6.91 5.73
CA ALA A 409 -6.44 6.46 6.64
C ALA A 409 -5.00 6.62 6.09
N PRO A 410 -4.58 7.81 5.63
CA PRO A 410 -3.32 7.93 4.91
C PRO A 410 -2.10 7.59 5.79
N TYR A 411 -2.15 7.91 7.09
CA TYR A 411 -1.12 7.51 8.05
C TYR A 411 -1.15 6.02 8.39
N TYR A 412 -2.29 5.33 8.31
CA TYR A 412 -2.34 3.86 8.40
C TYR A 412 -1.59 3.21 7.23
N THR A 413 -1.70 3.76 6.01
CA THR A 413 -0.97 3.23 4.85
C THR A 413 0.53 3.49 5.00
N ALA A 414 0.91 4.70 5.47
CA ALA A 414 2.30 5.05 5.76
C ALA A 414 2.90 4.10 6.82
N HIS A 415 2.12 3.75 7.84
CA HIS A 415 2.49 2.72 8.81
C HIS A 415 2.83 1.40 8.14
N LYS A 416 1.97 0.82 7.30
CA LYS A 416 2.25 -0.50 6.72
C LYS A 416 3.50 -0.48 5.87
N ILE A 417 3.68 0.57 5.06
CA ILE A 417 4.87 0.72 4.23
C ILE A 417 6.13 0.86 5.11
N LEU A 418 6.08 1.71 6.14
CA LEU A 418 7.20 1.89 7.08
C LEU A 418 7.57 0.58 7.79
N ARG A 419 6.58 -0.12 8.36
CA ARG A 419 6.79 -1.40 9.06
C ARG A 419 7.37 -2.45 8.12
N GLY A 420 6.81 -2.60 6.92
CA GLY A 420 7.31 -3.53 5.91
C GLY A 420 8.75 -3.25 5.51
N LEU A 421 9.13 -1.97 5.33
CA LEU A 421 10.51 -1.58 5.01
C LEU A 421 11.49 -1.88 6.15
N LEU A 422 11.09 -1.63 7.40
CA LEU A 422 11.89 -1.98 8.57
C LEU A 422 12.07 -3.49 8.71
N ASP A 423 11.01 -4.26 8.45
CA ASP A 423 11.08 -5.73 8.47
C ASP A 423 12.01 -6.24 7.36
N ALA A 424 11.93 -5.65 6.17
CA ALA A 424 12.82 -5.98 5.05
C ALA A 424 14.28 -5.69 5.40
N TYR A 425 14.57 -4.52 5.99
CA TYR A 425 15.91 -4.17 6.46
C TYR A 425 16.42 -5.16 7.52
N THR A 426 15.59 -5.46 8.53
CA THR A 426 15.98 -6.36 9.63
C THR A 426 16.23 -7.78 9.12
N ALA A 427 15.42 -8.26 8.17
CA ALA A 427 15.52 -9.61 7.62
C ALA A 427 16.70 -9.76 6.64
N THR A 428 17.03 -8.74 5.86
CA THR A 428 17.96 -8.86 4.71
C THR A 428 19.21 -8.00 4.78
N GLY A 429 19.23 -6.98 5.64
CA GLY A 429 20.29 -5.96 5.67
C GLY A 429 20.27 -4.99 4.48
N ASP A 430 19.21 -4.94 3.67
CA ASP A 430 19.12 -4.01 2.53
C ASP A 430 19.05 -2.55 3.00
N ALA A 431 20.17 -1.83 2.88
CA ALA A 431 20.30 -0.43 3.29
C ALA A 431 19.31 0.51 2.56
N ARG A 432 18.83 0.15 1.36
CA ARG A 432 17.81 0.94 0.65
C ARG A 432 16.48 0.92 1.40
N ALA A 433 16.14 -0.21 2.04
CA ALA A 433 14.92 -0.33 2.83
C ALA A 433 14.97 0.59 4.06
N LEU A 434 16.12 0.66 4.75
CA LEU A 434 16.32 1.58 5.87
C LEU A 434 16.30 3.05 5.42
N ASP A 435 16.92 3.37 4.29
CA ASP A 435 16.91 4.72 3.73
C ASP A 435 15.49 5.18 3.33
N LEU A 436 14.68 4.27 2.77
CA LEU A 436 13.25 4.53 2.52
C LEU A 436 12.49 4.76 3.83
N ALA A 437 12.64 3.86 4.81
CA ALA A 437 11.97 3.96 6.11
C ALA A 437 12.34 5.25 6.86
N SER A 438 13.64 5.57 6.94
CA SER A 438 14.12 6.81 7.56
C SER A 438 13.61 8.04 6.83
N GLY A 439 13.61 8.05 5.50
CA GLY A 439 13.10 9.17 4.72
C GLY A 439 11.62 9.42 4.97
N MET A 440 10.81 8.36 5.10
CA MET A 440 9.39 8.48 5.47
C MET A 440 9.22 9.11 6.85
N GLY A 441 10.04 8.71 7.83
CA GLY A 441 10.08 9.35 9.15
C GLY A 441 10.43 10.84 9.06
N ASP A 442 11.48 11.19 8.31
CA ASP A 442 11.93 12.58 8.13
C ASP A 442 10.82 13.43 7.47
N TRP A 443 10.13 12.89 6.46
CA TRP A 443 9.00 13.56 5.81
C TRP A 443 7.82 13.78 6.76
N MET A 444 7.36 12.73 7.46
CA MET A 444 6.24 12.85 8.40
C MET A 444 6.56 13.85 9.50
N HIS A 445 7.78 13.84 10.03
CA HIS A 445 8.23 14.82 11.01
C HIS A 445 8.19 16.25 10.45
N SER A 446 8.74 16.47 9.25
CA SER A 446 8.75 17.80 8.61
C SER A 446 7.35 18.38 8.41
N ARG A 447 6.35 17.52 8.19
CA ARG A 447 4.95 17.91 8.00
C ARG A 447 4.22 18.11 9.32
N LEU A 448 4.27 17.12 10.22
CA LEU A 448 3.45 17.12 11.42
C LEU A 448 3.97 18.08 12.49
N SER A 449 5.28 18.31 12.56
CA SER A 449 5.90 19.17 13.60
C SER A 449 5.54 20.65 13.48
N VAL A 450 5.04 21.09 12.32
CA VAL A 450 4.61 22.48 12.10
C VAL A 450 3.11 22.69 12.28
N LEU A 451 2.34 21.63 12.53
CA LEU A 451 0.90 21.73 12.73
C LEU A 451 0.57 22.13 14.18
N PRO A 452 -0.47 22.93 14.40
CA PRO A 452 -0.98 23.19 15.75
C PRO A 452 -1.42 21.88 16.42
N GLU A 453 -1.18 21.75 17.72
CA GLU A 453 -1.59 20.59 18.52
C GLU A 453 -3.09 20.28 18.38
N ALA A 454 -3.95 21.31 18.40
CA ALA A 454 -5.39 21.15 18.21
C ALA A 454 -5.76 20.53 16.84
N THR A 455 -4.94 20.75 15.80
CA THR A 455 -5.11 20.11 14.50
C THR A 455 -4.73 18.64 14.58
N LEU A 456 -3.61 18.30 15.22
CA LEU A 456 -3.20 16.90 15.42
C LEU A 456 -4.27 16.12 16.20
N GLN A 457 -4.71 16.63 17.35
CA GLN A 457 -5.76 16.01 18.16
C GLN A 457 -7.06 15.81 17.37
N ARG A 458 -7.48 16.81 16.57
CA ARG A 458 -8.65 16.68 15.69
C ARG A 458 -8.46 15.59 14.65
N MET A 459 -7.32 15.56 13.96
CA MET A 459 -7.04 14.57 12.91
C MET A 459 -7.16 13.15 13.47
N TRP A 460 -6.49 12.87 14.60
CA TRP A 460 -6.44 11.56 15.23
C TRP A 460 -7.79 11.09 15.80
N GLY A 461 -8.68 12.03 16.13
CA GLY A 461 -10.05 11.74 16.54
C GLY A 461 -11.03 11.40 15.41
N LEU A 462 -10.67 11.60 14.14
CA LEU A 462 -11.56 11.29 13.01
C LEU A 462 -11.59 9.78 12.74
N PHE A 463 -12.81 9.22 12.66
CA PHE A 463 -13.01 7.83 12.24
C PHE A 463 -12.50 7.61 10.81
N SER A 464 -11.71 6.55 10.58
CA SER A 464 -11.14 6.14 9.29
C SER A 464 -10.18 7.15 8.65
N SER A 465 -10.59 8.39 8.35
CA SER A 465 -9.72 9.42 7.78
C SER A 465 -8.52 9.74 8.69
N GLY A 466 -8.74 9.73 10.01
CA GLY A 466 -7.73 9.96 11.04
C GLY A 466 -6.94 8.73 11.47
N GLU A 467 -7.26 7.54 10.95
CA GLU A 467 -6.63 6.31 11.40
C GLU A 467 -5.14 6.26 10.99
N PHE A 468 -4.28 5.99 11.98
CA PHE A 468 -2.83 5.85 11.79
C PHE A 468 -2.31 4.44 12.14
N GLY A 469 -3.17 3.55 12.65
CA GLY A 469 -2.78 2.21 13.11
C GLY A 469 -1.59 2.25 14.08
N GLY A 470 -0.77 1.20 14.08
CA GLY A 470 0.45 1.11 14.90
C GLY A 470 1.65 1.89 14.36
N ILE A 471 1.48 3.07 13.74
CA ILE A 471 2.61 3.82 13.19
C ILE A 471 3.64 4.19 14.26
N VAL A 472 3.16 4.50 15.47
CA VAL A 472 4.00 4.86 16.61
C VAL A 472 4.96 3.72 16.97
N GLU A 473 4.49 2.48 16.95
CA GLU A 473 5.34 1.30 17.15
C GLU A 473 6.46 1.23 16.10
N ALA A 474 6.11 1.41 14.82
CA ALA A 474 7.07 1.37 13.73
C ALA A 474 8.08 2.55 13.77
N ILE A 475 7.64 3.75 14.17
CA ILE A 475 8.52 4.91 14.29
C ILE A 475 9.51 4.74 15.45
N VAL A 476 9.06 4.22 16.60
CA VAL A 476 9.97 3.97 17.73
C VAL A 476 10.98 2.87 17.38
N ASP A 477 10.57 1.84 16.64
CA ASP A 477 11.51 0.83 16.13
C ASP A 477 12.51 1.42 15.13
N LEU A 478 12.06 2.32 14.24
CA LEU A 478 12.95 3.08 13.35
C LEU A 478 13.95 3.92 14.16
N TYR A 479 13.49 4.60 15.22
CA TYR A 479 14.37 5.34 16.14
C TYR A 479 15.43 4.44 16.77
N ALA A 480 15.06 3.24 17.21
CA ALA A 480 16.00 2.28 17.80
C ALA A 480 17.10 1.84 16.80
N VAL A 481 16.82 1.86 15.50
CA VAL A 481 17.78 1.53 14.44
C VAL A 481 18.61 2.74 14.02
N THR A 482 18.01 3.92 13.90
CA THR A 482 18.64 5.11 13.31
C THR A 482 19.29 6.05 14.34
N GLY A 483 18.82 6.03 15.58
CA GLY A 483 19.22 6.98 16.63
C GLY A 483 18.76 8.43 16.39
N LYS A 484 17.93 8.71 15.39
CA LYS A 484 17.48 10.07 15.05
C LYS A 484 16.44 10.58 16.05
N ALA A 485 16.77 11.61 16.82
CA ALA A 485 15.88 12.18 17.83
C ALA A 485 14.54 12.67 17.24
N GLU A 486 14.54 13.13 15.98
CA GLU A 486 13.37 13.55 15.23
C GLU A 486 12.35 12.43 15.04
N HIS A 487 12.79 11.16 14.98
CA HIS A 487 11.87 10.02 14.89
C HIS A 487 11.16 9.80 16.22
N LEU A 488 11.87 9.91 17.35
CA LEU A 488 11.21 9.84 18.65
C LEU A 488 10.27 11.03 18.89
N ALA A 489 10.65 12.24 18.45
CA ALA A 489 9.78 13.41 18.48
C ALA A 489 8.52 13.21 17.62
N LEU A 490 8.68 12.68 16.40
CA LEU A 490 7.58 12.33 15.52
C LEU A 490 6.60 11.35 16.17
N ALA A 491 7.08 10.31 16.85
CA ALA A 491 6.22 9.32 17.49
C ALA A 491 5.21 9.97 18.46
N LYS A 492 5.64 11.01 19.21
CA LYS A 492 4.78 11.74 20.15
C LYS A 492 3.74 12.64 19.47
N LEU A 493 3.92 13.03 18.20
CA LEU A 493 2.94 13.84 17.46
C LEU A 493 1.65 13.08 17.11
N PHE A 494 1.64 11.76 17.31
CA PHE A 494 0.48 10.89 17.12
C PHE A 494 -0.32 10.63 18.42
N ASP A 495 0.07 11.24 19.54
CA ASP A 495 -0.66 11.08 20.80
C ASP A 495 -2.11 11.58 20.63
N LEU A 496 -3.09 10.73 20.95
CA LEU A 496 -4.50 11.07 21.05
C LEU A 496 -4.84 11.21 22.54
N ASP A 497 -4.54 12.38 23.12
CA ASP A 497 -4.51 12.56 24.58
C ASP A 497 -5.86 12.24 25.23
N SER A 498 -6.97 12.60 24.58
CA SER A 498 -8.32 12.29 25.09
C SER A 498 -8.56 10.80 25.36
N LEU A 499 -7.98 9.91 24.53
CA LEU A 499 -8.06 8.47 24.73
C LEU A 499 -7.00 7.98 25.72
N ILE A 500 -5.76 8.45 25.56
CA ILE A 500 -4.61 8.01 26.38
C ILE A 500 -4.86 8.36 27.86
N ASP A 501 -5.27 9.59 28.14
CA ASP A 501 -5.50 10.07 29.49
C ASP A 501 -6.70 9.39 30.13
N ALA A 502 -7.79 9.17 29.38
CA ALA A 502 -8.94 8.41 29.86
C ALA A 502 -8.54 6.98 30.25
N CYS A 503 -7.79 6.28 29.40
CA CYS A 503 -7.31 4.94 29.71
C CYS A 503 -6.30 4.94 30.88
N ALA A 504 -5.39 5.91 30.95
CA ALA A 504 -4.45 6.05 32.07
C ALA A 504 -5.20 6.27 33.41
N ALA A 505 -6.28 7.05 33.40
CA ALA A 505 -7.19 7.25 34.53
C ALA A 505 -8.18 6.08 34.75
N ASN A 506 -8.04 4.98 34.01
CA ASN A 506 -8.92 3.80 34.06
C ASN A 506 -10.41 4.13 33.78
N THR A 507 -10.67 5.11 32.93
CA THR A 507 -12.01 5.53 32.48
C THR A 507 -12.30 4.92 31.09
N ASP A 508 -13.30 4.04 31.00
CA ASP A 508 -13.68 3.38 29.75
C ASP A 508 -14.49 4.30 28.83
N THR A 509 -13.87 4.74 27.73
CA THR A 509 -14.46 5.56 26.67
C THR A 509 -14.62 4.81 25.34
N LEU A 510 -14.52 3.47 25.35
CA LEU A 510 -14.42 2.66 24.13
C LEU A 510 -15.76 2.46 23.39
N ASN A 511 -16.89 2.76 24.04
CA ASN A 511 -18.21 2.56 23.44
C ASN A 511 -18.37 3.34 22.14
N GLY A 512 -18.68 2.64 21.04
CA GLY A 512 -18.86 3.24 19.72
C GLY A 512 -17.58 3.55 18.97
N LEU A 513 -16.39 3.34 19.57
CA LEU A 513 -15.13 3.50 18.87
C LEU A 513 -14.86 2.32 17.92
N HIS A 514 -14.24 2.61 16.79
CA HIS A 514 -13.78 1.61 15.82
C HIS A 514 -12.61 0.81 16.41
N ALA A 515 -12.79 -0.49 16.59
CA ALA A 515 -11.90 -1.30 17.43
C ALA A 515 -10.47 -1.33 16.88
N ASN A 516 -10.30 -1.69 15.60
CA ASN A 516 -8.96 -1.85 15.02
C ASN A 516 -8.22 -0.53 14.78
N GLN A 517 -8.92 0.61 14.70
CA GLN A 517 -8.27 1.92 14.66
C GLN A 517 -7.54 2.22 15.99
N HIS A 518 -8.10 1.78 17.11
CA HIS A 518 -7.62 2.16 18.44
C HIS A 518 -6.71 1.12 19.10
N ILE A 519 -6.90 -0.19 18.89
CA ILE A 519 -6.02 -1.22 19.51
C ILE A 519 -4.52 -0.96 19.22
N PRO A 520 -4.08 -0.67 17.98
CA PRO A 520 -2.66 -0.48 17.65
C PRO A 520 -2.04 0.78 18.27
N ILE A 521 -2.85 1.75 18.72
CA ILE A 521 -2.34 2.91 19.45
C ILE A 521 -1.59 2.42 20.69
N PHE A 522 -2.18 1.47 21.42
CA PHE A 522 -1.62 0.95 22.67
C PHE A 522 -0.39 0.06 22.48
N THR A 523 -0.19 -0.58 21.32
CA THR A 523 1.10 -1.21 21.01
C THR A 523 2.19 -0.15 20.83
N GLY A 524 1.86 0.95 20.15
CA GLY A 524 2.71 2.14 20.05
C GLY A 524 3.05 2.77 21.39
N LEU A 525 2.08 2.91 22.30
CA LEU A 525 2.31 3.46 23.64
C LEU A 525 3.31 2.63 24.45
N LEU A 526 3.25 1.30 24.37
CA LEU A 526 4.24 0.44 25.03
C LEU A 526 5.66 0.68 24.49
N ARG A 527 5.81 0.89 23.18
CA ARG A 527 7.10 1.27 22.59
C ARG A 527 7.54 2.66 23.04
N LEU A 528 6.64 3.63 23.15
CA LEU A 528 6.97 4.94 23.72
C LEU A 528 7.42 4.83 25.18
N TYR A 529 6.77 3.99 25.98
CA TYR A 529 7.23 3.68 27.34
C TYR A 529 8.64 3.06 27.32
N ASP A 530 8.89 2.08 26.45
CA ASP A 530 10.21 1.46 26.27
C ASP A 530 11.32 2.50 26.01
N ALA A 531 11.02 3.50 25.18
CA ALA A 531 11.99 4.50 24.75
C ALA A 531 12.14 5.68 25.73
N THR A 532 11.11 6.00 26.51
CA THR A 532 11.04 7.26 27.29
C THR A 532 10.89 7.08 28.80
N GLY A 533 10.39 5.93 29.26
CA GLY A 533 10.04 5.70 30.65
C GLY A 533 8.77 6.42 31.14
N GLU A 534 8.02 7.11 30.27
CA GLU A 534 6.77 7.78 30.64
C GLU A 534 5.69 6.75 31.05
N THR A 535 5.45 6.65 32.36
CA THR A 535 4.56 5.64 32.95
C THR A 535 3.10 5.77 32.54
N ARG A 536 2.67 6.96 32.06
CA ARG A 536 1.31 7.17 31.53
C ARG A 536 0.98 6.18 30.40
N TYR A 537 1.95 5.90 29.53
CA TYR A 537 1.77 5.04 28.37
C TYR A 537 1.56 3.57 28.75
N LEU A 538 2.42 3.04 29.65
CA LEU A 538 2.28 1.69 30.17
C LEU A 538 0.94 1.52 30.93
N THR A 539 0.57 2.53 31.72
CA THR A 539 -0.67 2.51 32.52
C THR A 539 -1.90 2.50 31.61
N ALA A 540 -1.94 3.38 30.60
CA ALA A 540 -3.01 3.41 29.61
C ALA A 540 -3.16 2.06 28.87
N ALA A 541 -2.05 1.46 28.41
CA ALA A 541 -2.07 0.18 27.73
C ALA A 541 -2.57 -0.98 28.61
N LYS A 542 -2.15 -1.03 29.88
CA LYS A 542 -2.63 -2.05 30.85
C LYS A 542 -4.13 -1.93 31.09
N ASN A 543 -4.62 -0.72 31.35
CA ASN A 543 -6.02 -0.46 31.63
C ASN A 543 -6.89 -0.72 30.39
N PHE A 544 -6.47 -0.26 29.21
CA PHE A 544 -7.15 -0.54 27.95
C PHE A 544 -7.32 -2.04 27.70
N TRP A 545 -6.26 -2.84 27.93
CA TRP A 545 -6.36 -4.29 27.79
C TRP A 545 -7.45 -4.87 28.72
N GLY A 546 -7.54 -4.39 29.97
CA GLY A 546 -8.59 -4.80 30.92
C GLY A 546 -10.00 -4.30 30.60
N MET A 547 -10.13 -3.20 29.85
CA MET A 547 -11.41 -2.72 29.33
C MET A 547 -11.96 -3.62 28.22
N VAL A 548 -11.07 -4.27 27.45
CA VAL A 548 -11.45 -5.15 26.34
C VAL A 548 -11.54 -6.62 26.78
N VAL A 549 -10.53 -7.13 27.48
CA VAL A 549 -10.42 -8.55 27.86
C VAL A 549 -10.70 -8.72 29.36
N PRO A 550 -11.72 -9.50 29.77
CA PRO A 550 -12.63 -10.31 28.93
C PRO A 550 -13.92 -9.59 28.53
N ASN A 551 -14.17 -8.36 29.01
CA ASN A 551 -15.51 -7.75 29.05
C ASN A 551 -16.14 -7.46 27.68
N ARG A 552 -15.33 -7.41 26.61
CA ARG A 552 -15.75 -7.14 25.22
C ARG A 552 -15.31 -8.25 24.27
N MET A 553 -14.99 -9.43 24.80
CA MET A 553 -14.40 -10.54 24.06
C MET A 553 -15.42 -11.68 23.86
N TYR A 554 -15.55 -12.19 22.64
CA TYR A 554 -16.30 -13.43 22.34
C TYR A 554 -15.53 -14.67 22.80
N GLY A 555 -16.21 -15.82 22.86
CA GLY A 555 -15.59 -17.09 23.27
C GLY A 555 -14.32 -17.47 22.49
N ILE A 556 -14.22 -17.06 21.21
CA ILE A 556 -13.07 -17.30 20.33
C ILE A 556 -11.89 -16.35 20.53
N GLY A 557 -11.99 -15.35 21.42
CA GLY A 557 -10.93 -14.36 21.69
C GLY A 557 -11.08 -13.03 20.94
N GLY A 558 -11.99 -12.97 19.96
CA GLY A 558 -12.27 -11.76 19.18
C GLY A 558 -13.09 -10.72 19.92
N THR A 559 -13.13 -9.51 19.37
CA THR A 559 -13.93 -8.40 19.90
C THR A 559 -14.61 -7.65 18.75
N SER A 560 -15.50 -6.72 19.07
CA SER A 560 -16.26 -5.85 18.17
C SER A 560 -17.29 -6.56 17.27
N THR A 561 -18.31 -5.80 16.88
CA THR A 561 -19.29 -6.21 15.86
C THR A 561 -19.45 -5.06 14.86
N GLY A 562 -19.44 -5.38 13.57
CA GLY A 562 -19.36 -4.40 12.50
C GLY A 562 -18.16 -3.47 12.62
N GLU A 563 -17.05 -3.94 13.21
CA GLU A 563 -15.80 -3.20 13.51
C GLU A 563 -15.86 -2.25 14.73
N PHE A 564 -16.99 -2.13 15.44
CA PHE A 564 -17.13 -1.21 16.58
C PHE A 564 -17.35 -1.93 17.91
N TRP A 565 -16.79 -1.37 18.98
CA TRP A 565 -17.14 -1.82 20.33
C TRP A 565 -18.53 -1.32 20.74
N LYS A 566 -19.32 -2.21 21.37
CA LYS A 566 -20.61 -1.85 21.99
C LYS A 566 -20.40 -1.52 23.47
N ALA A 567 -21.36 -1.72 24.36
CA ALA A 567 -21.14 -1.50 25.80
C ALA A 567 -20.39 -2.69 26.44
N SER A 568 -19.62 -2.41 27.50
CA SER A 568 -18.87 -3.43 28.26
C SER A 568 -19.84 -4.44 28.89
N GLY A 569 -19.47 -5.72 28.89
CA GLY A 569 -20.28 -6.80 29.47
C GLY A 569 -21.50 -7.24 28.64
N LEU A 570 -21.75 -6.61 27.47
CA LEU A 570 -22.91 -6.94 26.62
C LEU A 570 -22.56 -7.77 25.37
N ILE A 571 -21.34 -8.31 25.28
CA ILE A 571 -20.81 -8.92 24.04
C ILE A 571 -21.69 -10.03 23.47
N ALA A 572 -22.35 -10.83 24.32
CA ALA A 572 -23.27 -11.89 23.88
C ALA A 572 -24.48 -11.35 23.10
N GLY A 573 -24.99 -10.17 23.46
CA GLY A 573 -26.10 -9.52 22.78
C GLY A 573 -25.72 -8.88 21.44
N THR A 574 -24.44 -8.94 21.06
CA THR A 574 -23.91 -8.34 19.83
C THR A 574 -23.58 -9.36 18.75
N ILE A 575 -23.91 -10.63 18.97
CA ILE A 575 -23.62 -11.72 18.02
C ILE A 575 -24.35 -11.49 16.69
N SER A 576 -23.59 -11.51 15.59
CA SER A 576 -24.00 -11.27 14.22
C SER A 576 -23.10 -12.01 13.21
N ASP A 577 -23.30 -11.76 11.93
CA ASP A 577 -22.43 -12.19 10.83
C ASP A 577 -21.19 -11.28 10.63
N THR A 578 -21.12 -10.14 11.31
CA THR A 578 -20.02 -9.15 11.21
C THR A 578 -19.19 -9.04 12.48
N ASP A 579 -19.13 -10.13 13.26
CA ASP A 579 -18.38 -10.16 14.51
C ASP A 579 -16.90 -10.47 14.31
N ALA A 580 -16.11 -10.06 15.31
CA ALA A 580 -14.74 -10.50 15.48
C ALA A 580 -13.89 -10.24 14.23
N GLU A 581 -13.70 -8.97 13.88
CA GLU A 581 -12.74 -8.56 12.85
C GLU A 581 -11.34 -9.16 13.16
N THR A 582 -10.72 -9.77 12.15
CA THR A 582 -9.45 -10.50 12.31
C THR A 582 -8.29 -9.57 12.71
N CYS A 583 -8.24 -8.34 12.20
CA CYS A 583 -7.23 -7.36 12.60
C CYS A 583 -7.24 -7.06 14.11
N CYS A 584 -8.43 -7.02 14.72
CA CYS A 584 -8.56 -6.78 16.16
C CYS A 584 -7.85 -7.86 16.97
N ALA A 585 -8.05 -9.13 16.62
CA ALA A 585 -7.37 -10.24 17.29
C ALA A 585 -5.85 -10.17 17.08
N TYR A 586 -5.39 -9.91 15.85
CA TYR A 586 -3.97 -9.74 15.55
C TYR A 586 -3.31 -8.66 16.45
N ASN A 587 -3.91 -7.48 16.53
CA ASN A 587 -3.33 -6.38 17.31
C ASN A 587 -3.47 -6.59 18.83
N LEU A 588 -4.53 -7.26 19.30
CA LEU A 588 -4.64 -7.64 20.71
C LEU A 588 -3.63 -8.73 21.09
N LEU A 589 -3.32 -9.68 20.21
CA LEU A 589 -2.21 -10.63 20.43
C LEU A 589 -0.89 -9.88 20.61
N LYS A 590 -0.57 -8.94 19.71
CA LYS A 590 0.62 -8.07 19.84
C LYS A 590 0.64 -7.30 21.16
N LEU A 591 -0.48 -6.70 21.55
CA LEU A 591 -0.59 -5.98 22.81
C LEU A 591 -0.36 -6.91 24.01
N SER A 592 -1.01 -8.08 24.05
CA SER A 592 -0.88 -9.05 25.13
C SER A 592 0.54 -9.55 25.33
N ARG A 593 1.24 -9.93 24.24
CA ARG A 593 2.63 -10.38 24.37
C ARG A 593 3.56 -9.26 24.81
N THR A 594 3.33 -8.02 24.35
CA THR A 594 4.19 -6.89 24.71
C THR A 594 3.98 -6.51 26.19
N LEU A 595 2.74 -6.55 26.69
CA LEU A 595 2.47 -6.45 28.13
C LEU A 595 3.17 -7.56 28.91
N PHE A 596 3.19 -8.80 28.38
CA PHE A 596 3.91 -9.91 28.99
C PHE A 596 5.44 -9.71 29.01
N PHE A 597 6.02 -8.92 28.09
CA PHE A 597 7.44 -8.57 28.14
C PHE A 597 7.82 -7.72 29.35
N HIS A 598 6.87 -6.94 29.87
CA HIS A 598 7.03 -6.11 31.07
C HIS A 598 6.58 -6.81 32.36
N GLU A 599 5.46 -7.55 32.29
CA GLU A 599 4.81 -8.14 33.45
C GLU A 599 4.33 -9.56 33.11
N GLN A 600 5.02 -10.57 33.63
CA GLN A 600 4.82 -11.98 33.31
C GLN A 600 3.56 -12.58 33.99
N THR A 601 2.39 -11.97 33.79
CA THR A 601 1.11 -12.50 34.28
C THR A 601 0.52 -13.51 33.28
N PRO A 602 0.09 -14.71 33.72
CA PRO A 602 -0.46 -15.74 32.83
C PRO A 602 -1.68 -15.31 32.01
N LYS A 603 -2.49 -14.37 32.52
CA LYS A 603 -3.72 -13.88 31.85
C LYS A 603 -3.47 -13.38 30.42
N TYR A 604 -2.30 -12.78 30.16
CA TYR A 604 -1.96 -12.29 28.82
C TYR A 604 -1.75 -13.45 27.85
N MET A 605 -1.11 -14.52 28.29
CA MET A 605 -0.84 -15.69 27.47
C MET A 605 -2.04 -16.66 27.40
N ASP A 606 -2.94 -16.64 28.40
CA ASP A 606 -4.24 -17.31 28.31
C ASP A 606 -5.13 -16.67 27.23
N TYR A 607 -5.17 -15.34 27.18
CA TYR A 607 -5.80 -14.63 26.06
C TYR A 607 -5.10 -14.94 24.74
N TYR A 608 -3.76 -14.90 24.73
CA TYR A 608 -2.97 -15.15 23.52
C TYR A 608 -3.29 -16.52 22.91
N GLU A 609 -3.27 -17.57 23.73
CA GLU A 609 -3.65 -18.92 23.33
C GLU A 609 -5.09 -18.96 22.80
N ARG A 610 -6.05 -18.33 23.51
CA ARG A 610 -7.46 -18.35 23.11
C ARG A 610 -7.66 -17.76 21.73
N ALA A 611 -7.20 -16.52 21.52
CA ALA A 611 -7.40 -15.82 20.24
C ALA A 611 -6.59 -16.47 19.11
N LEU A 612 -5.39 -16.96 19.40
CA LEU A 612 -4.54 -17.64 18.43
C LEU A 612 -5.18 -18.92 17.89
N TYR A 613 -5.54 -19.87 18.77
CA TYR A 613 -6.04 -21.18 18.36
C TYR A 613 -7.46 -21.14 17.78
N ASN A 614 -8.29 -20.19 18.21
CA ASN A 614 -9.70 -20.16 17.81
C ASN A 614 -9.97 -19.20 16.65
N GLN A 615 -9.53 -17.95 16.76
CA GLN A 615 -9.81 -16.95 15.72
C GLN A 615 -8.71 -16.88 14.67
N VAL A 616 -7.46 -16.63 15.07
CA VAL A 616 -6.37 -16.34 14.12
C VAL A 616 -5.99 -17.58 13.30
N LEU A 617 -6.00 -18.77 13.91
CA LEU A 617 -5.83 -20.02 13.18
C LEU A 617 -7.04 -20.33 12.28
N GLY A 618 -8.25 -20.04 12.78
CA GLY A 618 -9.51 -20.30 12.08
C GLY A 618 -9.83 -19.31 10.95
N SER A 619 -9.14 -18.18 10.89
CA SER A 619 -9.34 -17.15 9.86
C SER A 619 -8.70 -17.50 8.52
N LYS A 620 -7.68 -18.36 8.49
CA LYS A 620 -7.06 -18.85 7.26
C LYS A 620 -7.80 -20.07 6.73
N GLN A 621 -8.20 -20.08 5.45
CA GLN A 621 -8.81 -21.27 4.84
C GLN A 621 -7.78 -22.40 4.63
N ASP A 622 -8.19 -23.66 4.82
CA ASP A 622 -7.42 -24.89 4.48
C ASP A 622 -7.37 -25.14 2.97
N LYS A 623 -6.93 -24.14 2.22
CA LYS A 623 -6.83 -24.18 0.76
C LYS A 623 -5.62 -23.36 0.31
N ALA A 624 -4.86 -23.94 -0.62
CA ALA A 624 -3.77 -23.25 -1.30
C ALA A 624 -4.32 -22.33 -2.38
N ASP A 625 -3.75 -21.13 -2.48
CA ASP A 625 -4.07 -20.15 -3.51
C ASP A 625 -2.88 -19.19 -3.68
N ALA A 626 -2.42 -19.04 -4.92
CA ALA A 626 -1.24 -18.24 -5.23
C ALA A 626 -1.56 -16.74 -5.36
N GLU A 627 -2.83 -16.38 -5.55
CA GLU A 627 -3.25 -15.00 -5.78
C GLU A 627 -3.93 -14.39 -4.56
N LYS A 628 -4.61 -15.20 -3.75
CA LYS A 628 -5.35 -14.74 -2.57
C LYS A 628 -4.83 -15.40 -1.30
N PRO A 629 -4.70 -14.65 -0.19
CA PRO A 629 -4.28 -15.24 1.08
C PRO A 629 -5.38 -16.13 1.71
N LEU A 630 -6.63 -15.95 1.28
CA LEU A 630 -7.81 -16.66 1.77
C LEU A 630 -7.96 -16.55 3.29
N VAL A 631 -8.06 -15.30 3.76
CA VAL A 631 -8.24 -14.95 5.18
C VAL A 631 -9.57 -14.24 5.37
N THR A 632 -10.28 -14.57 6.44
CA THR A 632 -11.54 -13.91 6.80
C THR A 632 -11.36 -12.45 7.19
N TYR A 633 -12.34 -11.62 6.86
CA TYR A 633 -12.47 -10.30 7.49
C TYR A 633 -13.14 -10.43 8.85
N PHE A 634 -14.44 -10.76 8.83
CA PHE A 634 -15.23 -11.16 9.98
C PHE A 634 -15.27 -12.68 10.09
N ILE A 635 -15.33 -13.20 11.32
CA ILE A 635 -15.57 -14.64 11.53
C ILE A 635 -17.07 -14.96 11.42
N GLY A 636 -17.92 -14.05 11.90
CA GLY A 636 -19.37 -14.25 12.03
C GLY A 636 -19.70 -15.34 13.05
N LEU A 637 -20.44 -14.99 14.11
CA LEU A 637 -20.73 -15.92 15.22
C LEU A 637 -22.21 -16.30 15.32
N THR A 638 -23.06 -15.80 14.43
CA THR A 638 -24.44 -16.32 14.30
C THR A 638 -24.42 -17.82 14.00
N PRO A 639 -25.19 -18.65 14.72
CA PRO A 639 -25.29 -20.07 14.43
C PRO A 639 -25.66 -20.35 12.96
N GLY A 640 -24.87 -21.19 12.29
CA GLY A 640 -25.06 -21.52 10.87
C GLY A 640 -24.40 -20.57 9.88
N HIS A 641 -23.74 -19.50 10.35
CA HIS A 641 -22.99 -18.60 9.47
C HIS A 641 -21.83 -19.33 8.76
N VAL A 642 -21.59 -18.97 7.50
CA VAL A 642 -20.52 -19.53 6.67
C VAL A 642 -19.47 -18.46 6.46
N ARG A 643 -18.22 -18.76 6.85
CA ARG A 643 -17.09 -17.83 6.74
C ARG A 643 -16.81 -17.46 5.28
N ASP A 644 -16.60 -16.17 5.04
CA ASP A 644 -16.09 -15.63 3.78
C ASP A 644 -14.56 -15.43 3.86
N TYR A 645 -13.83 -16.08 2.95
CA TYR A 645 -12.36 -15.99 2.83
C TYR A 645 -11.93 -15.15 1.62
N THR A 646 -12.85 -14.49 0.93
CA THR A 646 -12.58 -13.56 -0.18
C THR A 646 -13.25 -12.20 0.07
N PRO A 647 -12.99 -11.57 1.21
CA PRO A 647 -13.80 -10.48 1.71
C PRO A 647 -13.66 -9.21 0.88
N LYS A 648 -14.76 -8.44 0.78
CA LYS A 648 -14.79 -7.04 0.30
C LYS A 648 -13.97 -6.78 -0.99
N GLN A 649 -14.03 -7.70 -1.96
CA GLN A 649 -13.31 -7.63 -3.25
C GLN A 649 -11.77 -7.74 -3.16
N GLY A 650 -11.21 -8.07 -2.00
CA GLY A 650 -9.79 -8.37 -1.80
C GLY A 650 -8.94 -7.19 -1.32
N THR A 651 -7.68 -7.50 -1.01
CA THR A 651 -6.67 -6.64 -0.37
C THR A 651 -7.17 -5.88 0.84
N THR A 652 -7.96 -6.54 1.69
CA THR A 652 -8.48 -5.88 2.90
C THR A 652 -7.40 -5.71 3.97
N CYS A 653 -7.65 -4.89 4.99
CA CYS A 653 -6.81 -4.83 6.19
C CYS A 653 -6.62 -6.22 6.83
N CYS A 654 -7.69 -7.02 6.89
CA CYS A 654 -7.67 -8.37 7.46
C CYS A 654 -6.84 -9.35 6.64
N GLU A 655 -6.91 -9.27 5.30
CA GLU A 655 -6.01 -10.06 4.45
C GLU A 655 -4.55 -9.68 4.67
N GLY A 656 -4.25 -8.39 4.88
CA GLY A 656 -2.93 -7.90 5.29
C GLY A 656 -2.44 -8.53 6.60
N THR A 657 -3.19 -8.35 7.70
CA THR A 657 -2.82 -8.92 9.02
C THR A 657 -2.83 -10.45 9.05
N GLY A 658 -3.67 -11.08 8.23
CA GLY A 658 -3.77 -12.52 8.08
C GLY A 658 -2.52 -13.15 7.50
N MET A 659 -1.95 -12.51 6.47
CA MET A 659 -0.66 -12.90 5.89
C MET A 659 0.46 -12.87 6.94
N GLU A 660 0.54 -11.80 7.72
CA GLU A 660 1.53 -11.69 8.79
C GLU A 660 1.29 -12.73 9.90
N SER A 661 0.04 -12.94 10.31
CA SER A 661 -0.28 -13.92 11.35
C SER A 661 0.13 -15.33 10.95
N ALA A 662 -0.22 -15.72 9.72
CA ALA A 662 -0.02 -17.07 9.22
C ALA A 662 1.44 -17.40 8.88
N THR A 663 2.34 -16.43 8.89
CA THR A 663 3.78 -16.66 8.65
C THR A 663 4.61 -16.81 9.93
N LYS A 664 4.05 -16.48 11.10
CA LYS A 664 4.80 -16.35 12.36
C LYS A 664 4.22 -17.04 13.60
N TYR A 665 3.37 -18.06 13.44
CA TYR A 665 2.70 -18.73 14.58
C TYR A 665 3.63 -19.19 15.73
N GLN A 666 4.92 -19.42 15.46
CA GLN A 666 5.91 -19.81 16.46
C GLN A 666 6.38 -18.69 17.40
N ASP A 667 6.11 -17.42 17.07
CA ASP A 667 6.80 -16.24 17.62
C ASP A 667 6.60 -15.99 19.12
N SER A 668 5.66 -16.71 19.71
CA SER A 668 5.27 -16.59 21.12
C SER A 668 5.19 -17.94 21.84
N VAL A 669 5.72 -19.01 21.23
CA VAL A 669 5.78 -20.33 21.87
C VAL A 669 6.71 -20.28 23.09
N TYR A 670 7.88 -19.67 22.92
CA TYR A 670 8.89 -19.53 23.96
C TYR A 670 9.33 -18.07 24.11
N PHE A 671 9.63 -17.65 25.34
CA PHE A 671 10.38 -16.42 25.63
C PHE A 671 11.58 -16.74 26.54
N LYS A 672 12.61 -15.90 26.54
CA LYS A 672 13.75 -15.98 27.47
C LYS A 672 13.75 -14.79 28.42
N ALA A 673 14.18 -14.99 29.66
CA ALA A 673 14.51 -13.84 30.52
C ALA A 673 15.61 -13.01 29.87
N ALA A 674 15.54 -11.68 30.02
CA ALA A 674 16.50 -10.76 29.38
C ALA A 674 17.96 -11.02 29.82
N ASP A 675 18.17 -11.53 31.04
CA ASP A 675 19.47 -11.95 31.58
C ASP A 675 19.85 -13.41 31.23
N GLY A 676 19.02 -14.10 30.46
CA GLY A 676 19.18 -15.51 30.10
C GLY A 676 19.03 -16.49 31.26
N SER A 677 18.45 -16.08 32.39
CA SER A 677 18.29 -16.92 33.59
C SER A 677 17.13 -17.92 33.50
N ALA A 678 16.16 -17.68 32.60
CA ALA A 678 14.96 -18.51 32.51
C ALA A 678 14.45 -18.67 31.07
N LEU A 679 13.78 -19.80 30.84
CA LEU A 679 12.99 -20.09 29.64
C LEU A 679 11.52 -20.17 30.03
N TYR A 680 10.68 -19.40 29.34
CA TYR A 680 9.23 -19.42 29.46
C TYR A 680 8.64 -20.25 28.33
N VAL A 681 7.87 -21.28 28.67
CA VAL A 681 7.07 -22.08 27.73
C VAL A 681 5.63 -21.58 27.82
N ASN A 682 5.24 -20.74 26.87
CA ASN A 682 3.96 -20.05 26.89
C ASN A 682 2.88 -20.80 26.11
N LEU A 683 3.21 -21.38 24.96
CA LEU A 683 2.24 -22.11 24.14
C LEU A 683 2.63 -23.58 24.04
N TYR A 684 1.63 -24.45 24.14
CA TYR A 684 1.79 -25.88 23.98
C TYR A 684 1.56 -26.28 22.52
N SER A 685 2.62 -26.19 21.71
CA SER A 685 2.58 -26.40 20.26
C SER A 685 3.79 -27.22 19.79
N PRO A 686 3.61 -28.16 18.83
CA PRO A 686 4.70 -28.97 18.29
C PRO A 686 5.78 -28.07 17.69
N SER A 687 6.96 -28.07 18.30
CA SER A 687 8.01 -27.10 17.95
C SER A 687 9.39 -27.57 18.39
N GLN A 688 10.42 -26.95 17.85
CA GLN A 688 11.79 -27.08 18.31
C GLN A 688 12.41 -25.70 18.44
N LEU A 689 12.88 -25.38 19.63
CA LEU A 689 13.69 -24.21 19.93
C LEU A 689 15.17 -24.58 19.83
N THR A 690 15.93 -23.76 19.12
CA THR A 690 17.39 -23.72 19.14
C THR A 690 17.80 -22.47 19.90
N TRP A 691 18.20 -22.62 21.17
CA TRP A 691 18.68 -21.52 21.99
C TRP A 691 20.20 -21.38 21.84
N ALA A 692 20.61 -20.63 20.81
CA ALA A 692 22.02 -20.53 20.42
C ALA A 692 22.91 -19.99 21.55
N GLU A 693 22.45 -18.98 22.30
CA GLU A 693 23.26 -18.37 23.37
C GLU A 693 23.57 -19.31 24.53
N LYS A 694 22.78 -20.38 24.71
CA LYS A 694 23.00 -21.42 25.73
C LYS A 694 23.54 -22.73 25.14
N GLY A 695 23.60 -22.86 23.82
CA GLY A 695 23.93 -24.11 23.12
C GLY A 695 22.92 -25.23 23.37
N VAL A 696 21.65 -24.90 23.65
CA VAL A 696 20.60 -25.87 24.02
C VAL A 696 19.56 -25.98 22.92
N THR A 697 19.08 -27.19 22.67
CA THR A 697 17.91 -27.45 21.83
C THR A 697 16.77 -28.02 22.67
N ILE A 698 15.56 -27.50 22.51
CA ILE A 698 14.37 -28.02 23.18
C ILE A 698 13.36 -28.45 22.12
N THR A 699 12.98 -29.72 22.12
CA THR A 699 11.92 -30.23 21.25
C THR A 699 10.66 -30.45 22.06
N GLN A 700 9.57 -29.78 21.68
CA GLN A 700 8.25 -29.95 22.25
C GLN A 700 7.41 -30.87 21.36
N ALA A 701 7.13 -32.07 21.86
CA ALA A 701 6.28 -33.06 21.22
C ALA A 701 4.90 -33.07 21.89
N THR A 702 3.87 -32.76 21.10
CA THR A 702 2.48 -32.82 21.52
C THR A 702 1.56 -32.98 20.31
N THR A 703 0.32 -33.36 20.52
CA THR A 703 -0.78 -33.20 19.54
C THR A 703 -1.84 -32.20 19.99
N TYR A 704 -1.55 -31.39 21.02
CA TYR A 704 -2.41 -30.32 21.52
C TYR A 704 -2.94 -29.45 20.34
N PRO A 705 -4.26 -29.17 20.29
CA PRO A 705 -5.26 -29.36 21.35
C PRO A 705 -5.97 -30.73 21.35
N ARG A 706 -5.50 -31.74 20.59
CA ARG A 706 -6.12 -33.08 20.55
C ARG A 706 -5.73 -33.99 21.72
N GLU A 707 -4.63 -33.68 22.40
CA GLU A 707 -4.23 -34.31 23.65
C GLU A 707 -4.02 -33.27 24.75
N GLN A 708 -3.92 -33.73 25.99
CA GLN A 708 -3.78 -32.87 27.18
C GLN A 708 -2.33 -32.76 27.69
N GLY A 709 -1.38 -33.49 27.09
CA GLY A 709 0.01 -33.56 27.51
C GLY A 709 0.98 -32.87 26.55
N THR A 710 2.18 -32.57 27.04
CA THR A 710 3.31 -32.12 26.22
C THR A 710 4.61 -32.70 26.78
N THR A 711 5.52 -33.11 25.90
CA THR A 711 6.84 -33.61 26.29
C THR A 711 7.92 -32.65 25.78
N LEU A 712 8.77 -32.16 26.69
CA LEU A 712 9.93 -31.34 26.36
C LEU A 712 11.20 -32.19 26.44
N THR A 713 11.88 -32.38 25.32
CA THR A 713 13.17 -33.07 25.24
C THR A 713 14.30 -32.07 25.09
N PHE A 714 15.23 -32.07 26.03
CA PHE A 714 16.38 -31.18 26.06
C PHE A 714 17.62 -31.88 25.45
N GLY A 715 18.33 -31.18 24.59
CA GLY A 715 19.59 -31.60 23.98
C GLY A 715 20.58 -30.45 23.88
N GLY A 716 21.78 -30.72 23.37
CA GLY A 716 22.86 -29.74 23.25
C GLY A 716 23.86 -29.79 24.41
N SER A 717 24.48 -28.65 24.73
CA SER A 717 25.48 -28.52 25.80
C SER A 717 24.86 -28.44 27.20
N SER A 718 25.70 -28.62 28.22
CA SER A 718 25.29 -28.38 29.62
C SER A 718 25.05 -26.87 29.83
N ALA A 719 23.84 -26.53 30.29
CA ALA A 719 23.44 -25.17 30.64
C ALA A 719 22.52 -25.17 31.86
N ALA A 720 22.50 -24.06 32.60
CA ALA A 720 21.61 -23.85 33.74
C ALA A 720 20.68 -22.65 33.47
N PHE A 721 19.37 -22.88 33.64
CA PHE A 721 18.32 -21.87 33.60
C PHE A 721 17.06 -22.41 34.27
N ALA A 722 16.19 -21.53 34.75
CA ALA A 722 14.89 -21.89 35.28
C ALA A 722 13.90 -22.18 34.13
N LEU A 723 13.16 -23.27 34.21
CA LEU A 723 12.05 -23.55 33.30
C LEU A 723 10.75 -23.01 33.90
N LYS A 724 10.08 -22.10 33.20
CA LYS A 724 8.80 -21.50 33.58
C LYS A 724 7.72 -22.03 32.65
N LEU A 725 6.94 -23.00 33.14
CA LEU A 725 5.81 -23.58 32.40
C LEU A 725 4.54 -22.78 32.70
N ARG A 726 3.86 -22.27 31.68
CA ARG A 726 2.54 -21.64 31.90
C ARG A 726 1.54 -22.70 32.32
N VAL A 727 0.88 -22.51 33.45
CA VAL A 727 -0.32 -23.28 33.81
C VAL A 727 -1.54 -22.49 33.30
N PRO A 728 -2.24 -22.97 32.26
CA PRO A 728 -3.38 -22.23 31.73
C PRO A 728 -4.52 -22.16 32.75
N SER A 729 -5.22 -21.03 32.84
CA SER A 729 -6.31 -20.88 33.82
C SER A 729 -7.45 -21.90 33.64
N TRP A 730 -7.59 -22.48 32.46
CA TRP A 730 -8.59 -23.50 32.14
C TRP A 730 -8.19 -24.92 32.55
N ALA A 731 -6.94 -25.17 32.95
CA ALA A 731 -6.44 -26.48 33.40
C ALA A 731 -6.87 -26.80 34.85
N THR A 732 -8.18 -26.80 35.13
CA THR A 732 -8.75 -26.92 36.48
C THR A 732 -8.69 -28.33 37.08
N ALA A 733 -8.43 -29.36 36.26
CA ALA A 733 -8.26 -30.75 36.69
C ALA A 733 -6.85 -31.03 37.29
N GLY A 734 -6.01 -30.01 37.39
CA GLY A 734 -4.64 -30.10 37.88
C GLY A 734 -3.61 -30.05 36.76
N PHE A 735 -2.37 -29.70 37.12
CA PHE A 735 -1.23 -29.62 36.23
C PHE A 735 -0.06 -30.40 36.85
N GLN A 736 0.37 -31.47 36.19
CA GLN A 736 1.40 -32.37 36.70
C GLN A 736 2.63 -32.30 35.81
N VAL A 737 3.80 -32.22 36.44
CA VAL A 737 5.10 -32.19 35.75
C VAL A 737 5.94 -33.36 36.24
N THR A 738 6.49 -34.11 35.29
CA THR A 738 7.51 -35.12 35.58
C THR A 738 8.80 -34.76 34.86
N VAL A 739 9.93 -34.92 35.56
CA VAL A 739 11.28 -34.75 35.01
C VAL A 739 12.00 -36.08 35.14
N ASN A 740 12.36 -36.67 33.99
CA ASN A 740 13.00 -38.00 33.92
C ASN A 740 12.24 -39.09 34.71
N GLY A 741 10.90 -39.06 34.65
CA GLY A 741 10.01 -40.01 35.33
C GLY A 741 9.70 -39.70 36.79
N ALA A 742 10.35 -38.69 37.39
CA ALA A 742 10.07 -38.27 38.76
C ALA A 742 9.10 -37.08 38.77
N ALA A 743 8.05 -37.14 39.60
CA ALA A 743 7.17 -36.01 39.83
C ALA A 743 7.92 -34.85 40.48
N VAL A 744 7.68 -33.63 40.00
CA VAL A 744 8.25 -32.42 40.58
C VAL A 744 7.13 -31.63 41.23
N SER A 745 7.33 -31.18 42.47
CA SER A 745 6.43 -30.21 43.10
C SER A 745 6.59 -28.88 42.38
N GLY A 746 5.56 -28.51 41.61
CA GLY A 746 5.47 -27.23 40.91
C GLY A 746 5.22 -26.05 41.83
#